data_AF-A0A1I0PZI6-F1
#
_entry.id   AF-A0A1I0PZI6-F1
#
_cell.length_a   1.000
_cell.length_b   1.000
_cell.length_c   1.000
_cell.angle_alpha   90.00
_cell.angle_beta   90.00
_cell.angle_gamma   90.00
#
_symmetry.space_group_name_H-M   'P 1'
#
loop_
_entity.id
_entity.type
_entity.pdbx_description
1 polymer ?
#
loop_
_entity_poly.entity_id
_entity_poly.type
_entity_poly.pdbx_seq_one_letter_code
_entity_poly.pdbx_strand_id
1 'polypeptide(L)'
;MPQGYLVQLGDYSLDAGDSIGGPLATFTTTSTIGAGEWVWSGTYNGTTYTNTTEPGVYYEASDGNVYFVPDYGPVSTISSSSVVSAPAYATDDGVLTGTSGDDVIDGSFTDEDGDVVDGGDGTGVGGNDDVIFGYAGNDTIASGAANDTIEGGEGNDTIDGGAGDDVIYGDDKPPVDTTEVLDWSAQGGDGTNLSAGFTQNTGEMDVTVSFSSDGTNSPVYRVETSDTTYVASGEDFDSNSSLYLYGNGDGTTSTTTIDFAAATGAASLDDVENVSFRINDVDWGSGNHTDVVTVNAIDANGDPVTVTLTPGGGDTVSGNTVTANNVGESQSDLGGSVLVEIAGPVSEIEIIYGNAQSGTQAIWVSDVHFDTIPDPSQGGDDTIDGGGGDDVIYGQGGNDSLTGGLGADTLDGGAGGDTLNVAAGDTASGGTGSDTFNLDAATALDGSGPTITIDGGEDDDDSDTDTLYLNHLVDDWDDVVFDPGNSENGTATLSDGTTLTFSNIESVIICFTTDTLIQTDRGERPIQDLRPGDLVVTRDNGLQPIRWMGQKTVSGKGKLAPIQIAQGRFGNDKPLLVSPQHRMVYAGHEATLLFAEREVLVPAKHLLDGKSVVVKPTDQVTYFHMMFDRHEVVFANKAATESFHPGHEGLGAVDAAAREELFTLFPDLRADPRHYGNTARIVLRAFEARALPRVA
;
A
#
# COMPACT_ATOMS: atom_id res chain seq x y z
N MET A 1 2.49 11.10 -49.16
CA MET A 1 2.19 10.57 -47.82
C MET A 1 3.51 10.57 -47.09
N PRO A 2 3.62 11.31 -45.98
CA PRO A 2 4.79 11.23 -45.11
C PRO A 2 4.99 9.79 -44.64
N GLN A 3 6.22 9.49 -44.24
CA GLN A 3 6.57 8.25 -43.58
C GLN A 3 7.17 8.59 -42.23
N GLY A 4 6.66 7.98 -41.17
CA GLY A 4 7.02 8.29 -39.80
C GLY A 4 6.84 7.08 -38.90
N TYR A 5 7.27 7.25 -37.66
CA TYR A 5 7.14 6.26 -36.59
C TYR A 5 5.94 6.62 -35.72
N LEU A 6 5.23 5.60 -35.24
CA LEU A 6 4.07 5.79 -34.38
C LEU A 6 4.56 6.32 -33.03
N VAL A 7 3.89 7.34 -32.52
CA VAL A 7 4.07 7.81 -31.14
C VAL A 7 3.00 7.14 -30.28
N GLN A 8 3.40 6.55 -29.17
CA GLN A 8 2.47 6.03 -28.16
C GLN A 8 2.30 7.15 -27.13
N LEU A 9 1.10 7.69 -27.06
CA LEU A 9 0.78 8.85 -26.21
C LEU A 9 0.56 8.46 -24.74
N GLY A 10 0.26 7.19 -24.42
CA GLY A 10 0.04 6.74 -23.04
C GLY A 10 -1.23 7.31 -22.40
N ASP A 11 -1.22 8.62 -22.15
CA ASP A 11 -2.25 9.46 -21.52
C ASP A 11 -3.04 10.32 -22.51
N TYR A 12 -2.98 9.96 -23.80
CA TYR A 12 -3.65 10.66 -24.92
C TYR A 12 -3.13 12.07 -25.24
N SER A 13 -2.12 12.53 -24.51
CA SER A 13 -1.37 13.75 -24.77
C SER A 13 -0.01 13.47 -25.42
N LEU A 14 0.55 14.47 -26.10
CA LEU A 14 1.89 14.40 -26.68
C LEU A 14 2.87 15.15 -25.80
N ASP A 15 3.68 14.41 -25.05
CA ASP A 15 4.54 14.98 -24.02
C ASP A 15 6.01 14.48 -24.08
N ALA A 16 6.81 14.87 -23.09
CA ALA A 16 8.22 14.47 -23.02
C ALA A 16 8.40 13.18 -22.20
N GLY A 17 8.27 12.04 -22.87
CA GLY A 17 8.42 10.73 -22.23
C GLY A 17 7.87 9.64 -23.14
N ASP A 18 6.82 9.99 -23.87
CA ASP A 18 6.20 9.22 -24.93
C ASP A 18 7.16 8.40 -25.77
N SER A 19 6.83 7.11 -25.90
CA SER A 19 7.63 6.21 -26.71
C SER A 19 7.35 6.42 -28.19
N ILE A 20 8.42 6.46 -28.99
CA ILE A 20 8.31 6.51 -30.45
C ILE A 20 8.81 5.18 -30.98
N GLY A 21 8.03 4.49 -31.83
CA GLY A 21 8.43 3.16 -32.26
C GLY A 21 7.62 2.53 -33.38
N GLY A 22 7.77 1.22 -33.50
CA GLY A 22 7.10 0.41 -34.52
C GLY A 22 7.74 0.47 -35.91
N PRO A 23 7.18 -0.28 -36.89
CA PRO A 23 7.65 -0.25 -38.26
C PRO A 23 7.36 1.13 -38.88
N LEU A 24 8.30 1.61 -39.71
CA LEU A 24 8.10 2.85 -40.47
C LEU A 24 6.79 2.78 -41.28
N ALA A 25 5.82 3.60 -40.90
CA ALA A 25 4.49 3.59 -41.47
C ALA A 25 4.33 4.67 -42.54
N THR A 26 3.43 4.44 -43.49
CA THR A 26 3.01 5.47 -44.45
C THR A 26 1.58 5.87 -44.13
N PHE A 27 1.35 7.14 -43.82
CA PHE A 27 0.06 7.61 -43.32
C PHE A 27 -0.47 8.83 -44.11
N THR A 28 -1.75 9.12 -43.92
CA THR A 28 -2.40 10.32 -44.49
C THR A 28 -2.57 11.34 -43.39
N THR A 29 -1.99 12.52 -43.57
CA THR A 29 -2.03 13.61 -42.58
C THR A 29 -3.42 14.22 -42.48
N THR A 30 -3.95 14.30 -41.27
CA THR A 30 -5.11 15.12 -40.89
C THR A 30 -4.67 16.55 -40.61
N SER A 31 -3.72 16.70 -39.68
CA SER A 31 -3.18 17.98 -39.26
C SER A 31 -1.66 17.90 -39.02
N THR A 32 -0.99 19.05 -38.92
CA THR A 32 0.43 19.12 -38.53
C THR A 32 0.48 19.71 -37.13
N ILE A 33 0.92 18.90 -36.17
CA ILE A 33 1.00 19.28 -34.76
C ILE A 33 2.12 20.31 -34.59
N GLY A 34 3.32 19.97 -35.05
CA GLY A 34 4.44 20.91 -35.12
C GLY A 34 5.81 20.25 -34.99
N ALA A 35 6.84 21.06 -34.85
CA ALA A 35 8.22 20.59 -34.77
C ALA A 35 8.62 20.24 -33.33
N GLY A 36 9.45 19.21 -33.18
CA GLY A 36 10.02 18.81 -31.90
C GLY A 36 11.26 17.93 -32.07
N GLU A 37 11.66 17.25 -31.02
CA GLU A 37 12.85 16.40 -30.99
C GLU A 37 12.52 15.05 -30.35
N TRP A 38 13.14 13.99 -30.87
CA TRP A 38 13.18 12.66 -30.26
C TRP A 38 14.62 12.27 -29.92
N VAL A 39 14.78 11.37 -28.96
CA VAL A 39 16.04 10.68 -28.69
C VAL A 39 15.89 9.24 -29.13
N TRP A 40 16.90 8.69 -29.80
CA TRP A 40 16.86 7.30 -30.25
C TRP A 40 18.22 6.60 -30.16
N SER A 41 18.17 5.30 -29.94
CA SER A 41 19.27 4.36 -30.09
C SER A 41 18.90 3.33 -31.15
N GLY A 42 19.87 2.87 -31.93
CA GLY A 42 19.63 1.89 -32.97
C GLY A 42 20.67 1.93 -34.07
N THR A 43 20.29 1.60 -35.31
CA THR A 43 21.22 1.63 -36.45
C THR A 43 20.71 2.50 -37.58
N TYR A 44 21.64 3.18 -38.27
CA TYR A 44 21.38 3.85 -39.54
C TYR A 44 22.52 3.57 -40.51
N ASN A 45 22.19 3.01 -41.68
CA ASN A 45 23.16 2.59 -42.71
C ASN A 45 24.29 1.70 -42.16
N GLY A 46 23.96 0.81 -41.21
CA GLY A 46 24.92 -0.12 -40.59
C GLY A 46 25.87 0.51 -39.58
N THR A 47 25.64 1.76 -39.16
CA THR A 47 26.34 2.41 -38.04
C THR A 47 25.39 2.47 -36.84
N THR A 48 25.88 2.08 -35.66
CA THR A 48 25.12 2.15 -34.39
C THR A 48 25.17 3.56 -33.83
N TYR A 49 24.01 4.04 -33.38
CA TYR A 49 23.81 5.30 -32.68
C TYR A 49 23.23 4.99 -31.30
N THR A 50 23.63 5.78 -30.30
CA THR A 50 23.17 5.63 -28.91
C THR A 50 22.76 7.00 -28.40
N ASN A 51 21.55 7.09 -27.83
CA ASN A 51 20.95 8.30 -27.26
C ASN A 51 21.15 9.53 -28.15
N THR A 52 20.91 9.37 -29.44
CA THR A 52 21.10 10.42 -30.44
C THR A 52 19.82 11.22 -30.56
N THR A 53 19.90 12.53 -30.27
CA THR A 53 18.79 13.45 -30.44
C THR A 53 18.75 14.00 -31.87
N GLU A 54 17.55 14.04 -32.45
CA GLU A 54 17.32 14.55 -33.79
C GLU A 54 16.00 15.35 -33.86
N PRO A 55 15.93 16.46 -34.62
CA PRO A 55 14.67 17.18 -34.83
C PRO A 55 13.76 16.48 -35.85
N GLY A 56 12.47 16.76 -35.76
CA GLY A 56 11.47 16.30 -36.73
C GLY A 56 10.13 17.00 -36.55
N VAL A 57 9.09 16.43 -37.14
CA VAL A 57 7.73 16.99 -37.14
C VAL A 57 6.72 15.92 -36.74
N TYR A 58 5.84 16.28 -35.81
CA TYR A 58 4.69 15.48 -35.37
C TYR A 58 3.48 15.76 -36.24
N TYR A 59 2.74 14.70 -36.56
CA TYR A 59 1.54 14.75 -37.38
C TYR A 59 0.45 13.88 -36.79
N GLU A 60 -0.75 14.43 -36.72
CA GLU A 60 -1.97 13.64 -36.57
C GLU A 60 -2.35 13.05 -37.93
N ALA A 61 -2.63 11.75 -37.95
CA ALA A 61 -3.02 11.02 -39.12
C ALA A 61 -4.53 10.71 -39.15
N SER A 62 -5.05 10.38 -40.32
CA SER A 62 -6.49 10.12 -40.53
C SER A 62 -7.01 8.85 -39.84
N ASP A 63 -6.11 8.03 -39.31
CA ASP A 63 -6.40 6.87 -38.46
C ASP A 63 -6.48 7.23 -36.97
N GLY A 64 -6.35 8.52 -36.62
CA GLY A 64 -6.40 9.02 -35.23
C GLY A 64 -5.05 8.97 -34.50
N ASN A 65 -4.01 8.42 -35.12
CA ASN A 65 -2.71 8.25 -34.47
C ASN A 65 -1.77 9.44 -34.70
N VAL A 66 -0.85 9.65 -33.76
CA VAL A 66 0.26 10.59 -33.90
C VAL A 66 1.49 9.88 -34.48
N TYR A 67 2.11 10.50 -35.48
CA TYR A 67 3.33 10.02 -36.09
C TYR A 67 4.43 11.08 -36.06
N PHE A 68 5.64 10.67 -35.65
CA PHE A 68 6.85 11.48 -35.74
C PHE A 68 7.61 11.22 -37.05
N VAL A 69 7.98 12.29 -37.75
CA VAL A 69 8.77 12.22 -38.99
C VAL A 69 10.14 12.88 -38.75
N PRO A 70 11.23 12.11 -38.68
CA PRO A 70 12.57 12.66 -38.48
C PRO A 70 13.08 13.48 -39.67
N ASP A 71 13.77 14.59 -39.42
CA ASP A 71 14.28 15.49 -40.47
C ASP A 71 15.41 14.87 -41.31
N TYR A 72 16.22 13.98 -40.73
CA TYR A 72 17.30 13.27 -41.43
C TYR A 72 16.84 11.96 -42.07
N GLY A 73 15.54 11.66 -41.98
CA GLY A 73 14.89 10.52 -42.60
C GLY A 73 14.87 9.29 -41.70
N PRO A 74 14.29 8.18 -42.19
CA PRO A 74 14.06 7.00 -41.38
C PRO A 74 15.36 6.30 -40.99
N VAL A 75 15.44 5.87 -39.73
CA VAL A 75 16.51 5.04 -39.20
C VAL A 75 16.30 3.58 -39.60
N SER A 76 17.38 2.79 -39.65
CA SER A 76 17.34 1.40 -40.12
C SER A 76 16.76 0.44 -39.08
N THR A 77 17.12 0.63 -37.80
CA THR A 77 16.51 -0.04 -36.65
C THR A 77 16.44 0.94 -35.49
N ILE A 78 15.43 0.76 -34.63
CA ILE A 78 15.25 1.46 -33.36
C ILE A 78 15.36 0.39 -32.28
N SER A 79 16.22 0.60 -31.28
CA SER A 79 16.33 -0.24 -30.09
C SER A 79 15.74 0.45 -28.86
N SER A 80 15.77 1.78 -28.82
CA SER A 80 15.01 2.60 -27.87
C SER A 80 14.74 3.97 -28.49
N SER A 81 13.59 4.56 -28.18
CA SER A 81 13.35 5.98 -28.48
C SER A 81 12.19 6.56 -27.71
N SER A 82 12.32 7.84 -27.39
CA SER A 82 11.29 8.63 -26.73
C SER A 82 11.26 10.07 -27.25
N VAL A 83 10.15 10.75 -26.99
CA VAL A 83 10.01 12.19 -27.21
C VAL A 83 10.91 12.94 -26.23
N VAL A 84 11.62 13.95 -26.74
CA VAL A 84 12.44 14.88 -25.94
C VAL A 84 11.75 16.23 -25.82
N SER A 85 11.11 16.68 -26.90
CA SER A 85 10.28 17.88 -26.89
C SER A 85 9.24 17.79 -28.00
N ALA A 86 8.02 18.21 -27.70
CA ALA A 86 6.94 18.30 -28.66
C ALA A 86 6.13 19.59 -28.47
N PRO A 87 5.39 20.05 -29.49
CA PRO A 87 4.31 21.01 -29.30
C PRO A 87 3.16 20.34 -28.54
N ALA A 88 2.45 21.11 -27.72
CA ALA A 88 1.20 20.69 -27.08
C ALA A 88 0.20 20.18 -28.12
N TYR A 89 -0.30 18.99 -27.85
CA TYR A 89 -1.31 18.29 -28.61
C TYR A 89 -1.86 17.20 -27.72
N ALA A 90 -3.17 17.11 -27.61
CA ALA A 90 -3.82 15.90 -27.21
C ALA A 90 -4.95 15.62 -28.23
N THR A 91 -5.55 14.44 -28.13
CA THR A 91 -6.71 14.07 -28.94
C THR A 91 -7.99 14.34 -28.18
N ASP A 92 -8.96 15.07 -28.78
CA ASP A 92 -10.38 15.11 -28.34
C ASP A 92 -10.88 13.65 -28.18
N ASP A 93 -10.83 13.19 -26.94
CA ASP A 93 -11.04 11.82 -26.50
C ASP A 93 -12.11 11.72 -25.41
N GLY A 94 -12.57 12.87 -24.91
CA GLY A 94 -13.58 12.98 -23.86
C GLY A 94 -13.01 12.72 -22.47
N VAL A 95 -11.69 12.82 -22.30
CA VAL A 95 -10.98 12.63 -21.04
C VAL A 95 -10.51 14.00 -20.55
N LEU A 96 -10.92 14.37 -19.34
CA LEU A 96 -10.43 15.58 -18.70
C LEU A 96 -9.14 15.33 -17.95
N THR A 97 -8.13 16.13 -18.28
CA THR A 97 -6.80 16.04 -17.66
C THR A 97 -6.43 17.31 -16.90
N GLY A 98 -5.99 17.14 -15.65
CA GLY A 98 -5.36 18.14 -14.81
C GLY A 98 -3.90 18.40 -15.18
N THR A 99 -3.16 19.02 -14.28
CA THR A 99 -1.74 19.31 -14.39
C THR A 99 -0.97 18.74 -13.19
N SER A 100 0.34 18.94 -13.14
CA SER A 100 1.16 18.51 -12.00
C SER A 100 1.14 19.47 -10.80
N GLY A 101 0.09 20.27 -10.63
CA GLY A 101 -0.11 20.99 -9.37
C GLY A 101 -1.55 21.39 -9.15
N ASP A 102 -1.87 21.80 -7.91
CA ASP A 102 -3.23 22.05 -7.42
C ASP A 102 -4.21 22.67 -8.45
N ASP A 103 -5.10 21.83 -8.97
CA ASP A 103 -6.10 22.15 -9.97
C ASP A 103 -7.52 22.26 -9.39
N VAL A 104 -8.38 22.95 -10.14
CA VAL A 104 -9.82 23.01 -9.84
C VAL A 104 -10.55 22.56 -11.10
N ILE A 105 -10.94 21.29 -11.11
CA ILE A 105 -11.61 20.62 -12.22
C ILE A 105 -13.11 20.63 -11.92
N ASP A 106 -13.84 21.53 -12.58
CA ASP A 106 -15.30 21.65 -12.49
C ASP A 106 -15.90 21.92 -13.89
N GLY A 107 -17.22 22.11 -14.00
CA GLY A 107 -17.90 22.47 -15.26
C GLY A 107 -17.47 23.80 -15.92
N SER A 108 -16.47 24.50 -15.38
CA SER A 108 -15.80 25.64 -16.01
C SER A 108 -14.34 25.41 -16.36
N PHE A 109 -13.77 24.28 -15.92
CA PHE A 109 -12.46 23.81 -16.35
C PHE A 109 -12.51 23.40 -17.83
N THR A 110 -11.39 23.57 -18.51
CA THR A 110 -11.22 23.18 -19.90
C THR A 110 -9.76 22.84 -20.08
N ASP A 111 -9.48 21.61 -20.47
CA ASP A 111 -8.11 21.12 -20.66
C ASP A 111 -7.50 21.60 -21.99
N GLU A 112 -6.36 21.00 -22.37
CA GLU A 112 -5.62 21.40 -23.57
C GLU A 112 -6.39 21.11 -24.87
N ASP A 113 -7.29 20.13 -24.86
CA ASP A 113 -8.05 19.69 -26.03
C ASP A 113 -9.43 20.32 -26.14
N GLY A 114 -9.93 20.85 -25.03
CA GLY A 114 -11.18 21.58 -24.98
C GLY A 114 -12.30 20.85 -24.28
N ASP A 115 -11.99 19.76 -23.58
CA ASP A 115 -12.95 18.92 -22.90
C ASP A 115 -13.38 19.57 -21.58
N VAL A 116 -14.64 19.39 -21.23
CA VAL A 116 -15.28 20.07 -20.08
C VAL A 116 -16.18 19.07 -19.37
N VAL A 117 -16.21 19.10 -18.03
CA VAL A 117 -17.17 18.32 -17.25
C VAL A 117 -18.60 18.57 -17.75
N ASP A 118 -19.37 17.50 -17.98
CA ASP A 118 -20.71 17.53 -18.59
C ASP A 118 -20.72 18.19 -20.00
N GLY A 119 -19.62 18.14 -20.73
CA GLY A 119 -19.40 18.79 -22.03
C GLY A 119 -20.17 18.15 -23.19
N GLY A 120 -20.55 16.89 -23.03
CA GLY A 120 -21.18 16.07 -24.08
C GLY A 120 -20.18 15.33 -24.99
N ASP A 121 -18.92 15.32 -24.58
CA ASP A 121 -17.72 14.70 -25.17
C ASP A 121 -17.37 13.36 -24.51
N GLY A 122 -17.74 13.16 -23.24
CA GLY A 122 -17.63 11.90 -22.53
C GLY A 122 -18.52 10.76 -23.07
N THR A 123 -18.71 9.72 -22.26
CA THR A 123 -19.50 8.54 -22.64
C THR A 123 -20.96 8.62 -22.16
N GLY A 124 -21.67 7.48 -22.12
CA GLY A 124 -23.02 7.46 -21.57
C GLY A 124 -24.12 8.20 -22.33
N VAL A 125 -25.21 8.50 -21.61
CA VAL A 125 -26.40 9.16 -22.18
C VAL A 125 -26.26 10.66 -22.08
N GLY A 126 -25.79 11.28 -23.15
CA GLY A 126 -25.57 12.73 -23.18
C GLY A 126 -24.14 13.09 -23.52
N GLY A 127 -23.21 12.16 -23.28
CA GLY A 127 -21.77 12.43 -23.31
C GLY A 127 -21.31 13.02 -21.97
N ASN A 128 -21.88 12.55 -20.86
CA ASN A 128 -21.70 13.13 -19.53
C ASN A 128 -21.12 12.10 -18.55
N ASP A 129 -20.87 10.86 -18.98
CA ASP A 129 -20.09 9.92 -18.18
C ASP A 129 -18.63 10.29 -18.44
N ASP A 130 -18.04 11.10 -17.56
CA ASP A 130 -16.73 11.72 -17.74
C ASP A 130 -15.61 10.84 -17.18
N VAL A 131 -14.41 10.94 -17.76
CA VAL A 131 -13.19 10.35 -17.22
C VAL A 131 -12.25 11.48 -16.85
N ILE A 132 -11.83 11.56 -15.59
CA ILE A 132 -11.07 12.68 -15.04
C ILE A 132 -9.79 12.18 -14.36
N PHE A 133 -8.66 12.78 -14.70
CA PHE A 133 -7.36 12.58 -14.04
C PHE A 133 -6.86 13.90 -13.44
N GLY A 134 -6.66 13.97 -12.12
CA GLY A 134 -6.07 15.13 -11.44
C GLY A 134 -4.55 15.23 -11.62
N TYR A 135 -3.87 14.09 -11.59
CA TYR A 135 -2.41 13.94 -11.56
C TYR A 135 -1.81 14.38 -10.21
N ALA A 136 -0.72 15.16 -10.22
CA ALA A 136 -0.06 15.53 -8.97
C ALA A 136 -0.58 16.88 -8.51
N GLY A 137 -0.82 17.06 -7.21
CA GLY A 137 -1.40 18.29 -6.68
C GLY A 137 -2.29 18.02 -5.48
N ASN A 138 -2.81 19.08 -4.87
CA ASN A 138 -4.01 18.94 -4.03
C ASN A 138 -5.17 19.50 -4.83
N ASP A 139 -5.85 18.62 -5.54
CA ASP A 139 -6.83 18.96 -6.54
C ASP A 139 -8.23 19.07 -5.94
N THR A 140 -9.08 19.85 -6.62
CA THR A 140 -10.50 19.95 -6.29
C THR A 140 -11.31 19.58 -7.51
N ILE A 141 -11.94 18.41 -7.47
CA ILE A 141 -12.65 17.80 -8.59
C ILE A 141 -14.14 17.75 -8.29
N ALA A 142 -14.96 18.19 -9.25
CA ALA A 142 -16.42 18.04 -9.23
C ALA A 142 -16.90 17.53 -10.59
N SER A 143 -17.25 16.23 -10.68
CA SER A 143 -17.56 15.54 -11.94
C SER A 143 -19.02 15.69 -12.38
N GLY A 144 -19.92 16.05 -11.47
CA GLY A 144 -21.21 16.61 -11.85
C GLY A 144 -22.33 15.58 -11.96
N ALA A 145 -22.68 15.13 -13.16
CA ALA A 145 -23.86 14.31 -13.37
C ALA A 145 -23.61 13.18 -14.37
N ALA A 146 -24.34 12.08 -14.18
CA ALA A 146 -24.12 10.80 -14.82
C ALA A 146 -22.94 10.06 -14.18
N ASN A 147 -22.51 8.95 -14.78
CA ASN A 147 -21.67 7.96 -14.12
C ASN A 147 -20.21 8.22 -14.50
N ASP A 148 -19.44 8.77 -13.58
CA ASP A 148 -18.08 9.27 -13.84
C ASP A 148 -17.01 8.28 -13.37
N THR A 149 -15.79 8.44 -13.90
CA THR A 149 -14.59 7.77 -13.42
C THR A 149 -13.51 8.80 -13.11
N ILE A 150 -13.04 8.81 -11.87
CA ILE A 150 -12.14 9.85 -11.35
C ILE A 150 -10.91 9.20 -10.72
N GLU A 151 -9.73 9.73 -11.04
CA GLU A 151 -8.47 9.48 -10.35
C GLU A 151 -7.94 10.84 -9.86
N GLY A 152 -7.85 11.05 -8.55
CA GLY A 152 -7.32 12.30 -7.98
C GLY A 152 -5.83 12.41 -8.25
N GLY A 153 -5.07 11.39 -7.87
CA GLY A 153 -3.64 11.24 -8.18
C GLY A 153 -2.75 11.57 -6.98
N GLU A 154 -1.52 12.05 -7.19
CA GLU A 154 -0.62 12.33 -6.07
C GLU A 154 -1.04 13.58 -5.28
N GLY A 155 -1.40 13.42 -4.00
CA GLY A 155 -1.55 14.51 -3.05
C GLY A 155 -2.92 14.51 -2.39
N ASN A 156 -3.24 15.52 -1.58
CA ASN A 156 -4.46 15.49 -0.78
C ASN A 156 -5.62 16.12 -1.55
N ASP A 157 -6.47 15.30 -2.12
CA ASP A 157 -7.50 15.72 -3.04
C ASP A 157 -8.86 15.95 -2.38
N THR A 158 -9.70 16.73 -3.04
CA THR A 158 -11.09 16.96 -2.66
C THR A 158 -11.99 16.65 -3.85
N ILE A 159 -12.74 15.56 -3.77
CA ILE A 159 -13.52 15.00 -4.89
C ILE A 159 -15.01 14.96 -4.54
N ASP A 160 -15.85 15.47 -5.45
CA ASP A 160 -17.32 15.39 -5.43
C ASP A 160 -17.80 14.69 -6.71
N GLY A 161 -18.23 13.42 -6.59
CA GLY A 161 -18.76 12.61 -7.70
C GLY A 161 -20.10 13.11 -8.23
N GLY A 162 -20.87 13.81 -7.38
CA GLY A 162 -22.10 14.44 -7.80
C GLY A 162 -23.28 13.48 -7.89
N ALA A 163 -23.71 13.10 -9.09
CA ALA A 163 -24.94 12.33 -9.26
C ALA A 163 -24.84 11.29 -10.37
N GLY A 164 -24.81 10.03 -10.01
CA GLY A 164 -24.66 8.89 -10.89
C GLY A 164 -24.09 7.73 -10.10
N ASP A 165 -23.85 6.60 -10.76
CA ASP A 165 -23.10 5.52 -10.14
C ASP A 165 -21.62 5.70 -10.55
N ASP A 166 -20.81 6.30 -9.67
CA ASP A 166 -19.46 6.77 -9.96
C ASP A 166 -18.38 5.78 -9.51
N VAL A 167 -17.19 5.88 -10.11
CA VAL A 167 -15.98 5.15 -9.68
C VAL A 167 -14.88 6.16 -9.36
N ILE A 168 -14.48 6.22 -8.09
CA ILE A 168 -13.56 7.25 -7.59
C ILE A 168 -12.36 6.59 -6.92
N TYR A 169 -11.18 6.96 -7.38
CA TYR A 169 -9.90 6.70 -6.74
C TYR A 169 -9.39 8.03 -6.16
N GLY A 170 -9.09 8.05 -4.85
CA GLY A 170 -8.45 9.18 -4.18
C GLY A 170 -7.11 9.48 -4.84
N ASP A 171 -6.23 8.48 -4.85
CA ASP A 171 -4.96 8.55 -5.60
C ASP A 171 -5.04 7.97 -7.03
N ASP A 172 -3.88 7.59 -7.56
CA ASP A 172 -3.73 6.87 -8.82
C ASP A 172 -4.40 5.50 -8.77
N LYS A 173 -5.09 5.14 -9.83
CA LYS A 173 -5.63 3.79 -9.96
C LYS A 173 -4.49 2.76 -10.07
N PRO A 174 -4.52 1.67 -9.29
CA PRO A 174 -3.50 0.63 -9.42
C PRO A 174 -3.43 0.08 -10.84
N PRO A 175 -2.22 -0.13 -11.40
CA PRO A 175 -2.07 -0.59 -12.77
C PRO A 175 -2.81 -1.92 -13.00
N VAL A 176 -3.60 -1.97 -14.07
CA VAL A 176 -4.44 -3.15 -14.42
C VAL A 176 -3.59 -4.32 -14.93
N ASP A 177 -2.34 -4.05 -15.35
CA ASP A 177 -1.32 -5.05 -15.69
C ASP A 177 -0.05 -4.74 -14.89
N THR A 178 0.25 -5.58 -13.92
CA THR A 178 1.44 -5.47 -13.07
C THR A 178 2.65 -6.18 -13.69
N THR A 179 2.48 -6.87 -14.82
CA THR A 179 3.54 -7.71 -15.40
C THR A 179 4.61 -6.86 -16.07
N GLU A 180 5.85 -6.97 -15.59
CA GLU A 180 7.03 -6.32 -16.16
C GLU A 180 8.13 -7.35 -16.50
N VAL A 181 9.07 -6.92 -17.35
CA VAL A 181 10.11 -7.81 -17.90
C VAL A 181 11.48 -7.15 -17.92
N LEU A 182 12.46 -7.79 -17.26
CA LEU A 182 13.88 -7.54 -17.49
C LEU A 182 14.27 -8.18 -18.84
N ASP A 183 14.45 -7.33 -19.86
CA ASP A 183 14.79 -7.71 -21.23
C ASP A 183 16.30 -7.56 -21.48
N TRP A 184 16.98 -8.70 -21.69
CA TRP A 184 18.42 -8.70 -21.96
C TRP A 184 18.77 -8.08 -23.31
N SER A 185 17.93 -8.27 -24.34
CA SER A 185 18.15 -7.76 -25.69
C SER A 185 18.07 -6.24 -25.76
N ALA A 186 17.34 -5.61 -24.83
CA ALA A 186 17.29 -4.16 -24.67
C ALA A 186 18.65 -3.57 -24.21
N GLN A 187 19.52 -4.37 -23.57
CA GLN A 187 20.82 -3.92 -23.05
C GLN A 187 21.92 -3.87 -24.11
N GLY A 188 21.62 -4.31 -25.34
CA GLY A 188 22.51 -4.17 -26.49
C GLY A 188 22.39 -5.32 -27.47
N GLY A 189 23.09 -5.23 -28.60
CA GLY A 189 23.11 -6.32 -29.58
C GLY A 189 23.91 -7.53 -29.09
N ASP A 190 23.82 -8.62 -29.85
CA ASP A 190 24.59 -9.85 -29.62
C ASP A 190 26.06 -9.59 -29.28
N GLY A 191 26.52 -10.17 -28.17
CA GLY A 191 27.88 -10.06 -27.68
C GLY A 191 28.17 -8.83 -26.82
N THR A 192 27.18 -7.98 -26.51
CA THR A 192 27.36 -6.79 -25.67
C THR A 192 27.83 -7.18 -24.27
N ASN A 193 28.95 -6.62 -23.83
CA ASN A 193 29.55 -6.94 -22.53
C ASN A 193 28.79 -6.25 -21.39
N LEU A 194 28.28 -7.04 -20.44
CA LEU A 194 27.48 -6.59 -19.30
C LEU A 194 28.26 -6.52 -17.97
N SER A 195 29.56 -6.80 -17.96
CA SER A 195 30.39 -6.88 -16.74
C SER A 195 30.40 -5.63 -15.84
N ALA A 196 29.95 -4.47 -16.34
CA ALA A 196 29.80 -3.25 -15.55
C ALA A 196 28.52 -3.19 -14.71
N GLY A 197 27.57 -4.11 -14.94
CA GLY A 197 26.20 -3.99 -14.48
C GLY A 197 25.42 -2.93 -15.25
N PHE A 198 24.11 -2.87 -15.00
CA PHE A 198 23.20 -1.87 -15.55
C PHE A 198 21.95 -1.78 -14.67
N THR A 199 21.15 -0.74 -14.88
CA THR A 199 19.78 -0.62 -14.36
C THR A 199 18.85 -0.43 -15.54
N GLN A 200 17.80 -1.23 -15.63
CA GLN A 200 16.74 -1.11 -16.61
C GLN A 200 15.47 -0.64 -15.90
N ASN A 201 14.93 0.48 -16.33
CA ASN A 201 13.57 0.86 -15.97
C ASN A 201 12.61 0.04 -16.85
N THR A 202 11.71 -0.73 -16.22
CA THR A 202 10.77 -1.64 -16.87
C THR A 202 9.32 -1.10 -16.88
N GLY A 203 9.13 0.09 -16.33
CA GLY A 203 7.83 0.70 -16.03
C GLY A 203 7.90 1.29 -14.62
N GLU A 204 7.16 0.68 -13.70
CA GLU A 204 7.13 0.94 -12.27
C GLU A 204 8.39 0.47 -11.54
N MET A 205 9.21 -0.42 -12.13
CA MET A 205 10.44 -0.93 -11.49
C MET A 205 11.74 -0.48 -12.16
N ASP A 206 12.74 -0.16 -11.33
CA ASP A 206 14.15 -0.01 -11.69
C ASP A 206 14.93 -1.30 -11.35
N VAL A 207 15.05 -2.20 -12.32
CA VAL A 207 15.74 -3.48 -12.16
C VAL A 207 17.26 -3.32 -12.33
N THR A 208 18.02 -3.47 -11.26
CA THR A 208 19.47 -3.35 -11.26
C THR A 208 20.15 -4.71 -11.33
N VAL A 209 20.98 -4.93 -12.36
CA VAL A 209 21.74 -6.16 -12.53
C VAL A 209 23.22 -5.91 -12.27
N SER A 210 23.81 -6.70 -11.37
CA SER A 210 25.24 -6.66 -11.08
C SER A 210 25.89 -8.04 -11.17
N PHE A 211 27.20 -8.05 -11.40
CA PHE A 211 27.96 -9.28 -11.60
C PHE A 211 29.19 -9.32 -10.72
N SER A 212 29.45 -10.48 -10.12
CA SER A 212 30.68 -10.75 -9.38
C SER A 212 31.42 -11.96 -9.95
N SER A 213 32.75 -11.86 -9.94
CA SER A 213 33.64 -12.95 -10.35
C SER A 213 34.05 -13.74 -9.12
N ASP A 214 33.37 -14.85 -8.90
CA ASP A 214 33.64 -15.74 -7.79
C ASP A 214 34.71 -16.74 -8.19
N GLY A 215 35.95 -16.50 -7.76
CA GLY A 215 37.07 -17.40 -8.04
C GLY A 215 37.94 -16.96 -9.22
N THR A 216 38.46 -17.94 -9.97
CA THR A 216 39.48 -17.70 -11.02
C THR A 216 39.03 -18.11 -12.43
N ASN A 217 37.74 -18.37 -12.62
CA ASN A 217 37.21 -19.01 -13.83
C ASN A 217 37.03 -18.04 -15.00
N SER A 218 37.53 -16.80 -14.89
CA SER A 218 37.53 -15.77 -15.93
C SER A 218 36.14 -15.59 -16.58
N PRO A 219 35.12 -15.23 -15.78
CA PRO A 219 33.75 -15.23 -16.26
C PRO A 219 33.50 -14.20 -17.37
N VAL A 220 32.51 -14.49 -18.20
CA VAL A 220 32.01 -13.58 -19.24
C VAL A 220 30.50 -13.43 -19.05
N TYR A 221 30.04 -12.18 -19.13
CA TYR A 221 28.64 -11.76 -19.04
C TYR A 221 28.33 -10.96 -20.29
N ARG A 222 27.38 -11.43 -21.11
CA ARG A 222 27.00 -10.68 -22.30
C ARG A 222 25.56 -10.96 -22.72
N VAL A 223 25.01 -10.01 -23.46
CA VAL A 223 23.76 -10.21 -24.20
C VAL A 223 23.99 -11.25 -25.29
N GLU A 224 23.06 -12.17 -25.46
CA GLU A 224 23.04 -13.16 -26.51
C GLU A 224 21.66 -13.17 -27.19
N THR A 225 21.66 -12.85 -28.48
CA THR A 225 20.42 -12.80 -29.29
C THR A 225 20.50 -13.66 -30.56
N SER A 226 21.59 -14.38 -30.77
CA SER A 226 21.83 -15.16 -31.99
C SER A 226 21.52 -16.64 -31.82
N ASP A 227 21.72 -17.16 -30.60
CA ASP A 227 21.38 -18.52 -30.21
C ASP A 227 19.93 -18.59 -29.70
N THR A 228 19.16 -19.56 -30.21
CA THR A 228 17.79 -19.82 -29.76
C THR A 228 17.80 -20.71 -28.52
N THR A 229 17.20 -20.25 -27.43
CA THR A 229 17.05 -21.00 -26.18
C THR A 229 15.76 -21.82 -26.15
N TYR A 230 15.66 -22.77 -25.23
CA TYR A 230 14.42 -23.52 -25.03
C TYR A 230 13.35 -22.64 -24.34
N VAL A 231 12.17 -22.62 -24.95
CA VAL A 231 10.93 -22.04 -24.40
C VAL A 231 9.81 -23.07 -24.61
N ALA A 232 9.02 -23.33 -23.58
CA ALA A 232 7.91 -24.28 -23.66
C ALA A 232 6.71 -23.67 -24.40
N SER A 233 5.80 -24.53 -24.87
CA SER A 233 4.58 -24.06 -25.51
C SER A 233 3.68 -23.35 -24.51
N GLY A 234 3.38 -22.07 -24.76
CA GLY A 234 2.51 -21.25 -23.91
C GLY A 234 3.25 -20.43 -22.85
N GLU A 235 4.58 -20.39 -22.91
CA GLU A 235 5.38 -19.41 -22.20
C GLU A 235 5.66 -18.21 -23.11
N ASP A 236 5.73 -17.03 -22.51
CA ASP A 236 5.88 -15.76 -23.23
C ASP A 236 7.35 -15.27 -23.30
N PHE A 237 8.31 -16.10 -22.87
CA PHE A 237 9.74 -15.79 -22.95
C PHE A 237 10.21 -15.61 -24.40
N ASP A 238 11.04 -14.60 -24.68
CA ASP A 238 11.72 -14.50 -25.97
C ASP A 238 12.87 -15.51 -26.05
N SER A 239 12.73 -16.48 -26.94
CA SER A 239 13.75 -17.51 -27.19
C SER A 239 15.07 -16.97 -27.75
N ASN A 240 15.13 -15.70 -28.15
CA ASN A 240 16.30 -15.02 -28.68
C ASN A 240 16.70 -13.80 -27.84
N SER A 241 16.30 -13.74 -26.57
CA SER A 241 16.79 -12.78 -25.59
C SER A 241 17.33 -13.51 -24.36
N SER A 242 18.62 -13.32 -24.08
CA SER A 242 19.24 -13.98 -22.93
C SER A 242 20.53 -13.32 -22.45
N LEU A 243 20.78 -13.49 -21.16
CA LEU A 243 22.10 -13.33 -20.56
C LEU A 243 22.90 -14.61 -20.77
N TYR A 244 24.03 -14.48 -21.45
CA TYR A 244 25.04 -15.54 -21.56
C TYR A 244 26.06 -15.44 -20.42
N LEU A 245 26.16 -16.51 -19.65
CA LEU A 245 27.15 -16.70 -18.59
C LEU A 245 28.15 -17.77 -19.01
N TYR A 246 29.45 -17.51 -18.83
CA TYR A 246 30.50 -18.45 -19.17
C TYR A 246 31.60 -18.47 -18.12
N GLY A 247 32.28 -19.61 -18.01
CA GLY A 247 33.53 -19.73 -17.27
C GLY A 247 34.48 -20.79 -17.84
N ASN A 248 35.67 -20.82 -17.26
CA ASN A 248 36.70 -21.81 -17.53
C ASN A 248 37.47 -22.15 -16.24
N GLY A 249 37.11 -23.27 -15.62
CA GLY A 249 37.72 -23.74 -14.38
C GLY A 249 36.75 -24.50 -13.50
N ASP A 250 37.14 -24.73 -12.24
CA ASP A 250 36.39 -25.50 -11.25
C ASP A 250 35.76 -24.62 -10.16
N GLY A 251 34.70 -25.13 -9.54
CA GLY A 251 33.98 -24.46 -8.46
C GLY A 251 33.06 -23.33 -8.94
N THR A 252 32.73 -22.42 -8.02
CA THR A 252 31.96 -21.21 -8.34
C THR A 252 32.69 -20.40 -9.41
N THR A 253 31.91 -19.84 -10.34
CA THR A 253 32.38 -19.08 -11.50
C THR A 253 31.98 -17.62 -11.40
N SER A 254 30.71 -17.36 -11.10
CA SER A 254 30.16 -16.02 -10.98
C SER A 254 28.84 -15.99 -10.23
N THR A 255 28.51 -14.84 -9.67
CA THR A 255 27.17 -14.51 -9.18
C THR A 255 26.61 -13.37 -10.02
N THR A 256 25.38 -13.53 -10.48
CA THR A 256 24.54 -12.47 -11.03
C THR A 256 23.54 -12.08 -9.96
N THR A 257 23.49 -10.81 -9.59
CA THR A 257 22.50 -10.27 -8.65
C THR A 257 21.53 -9.41 -9.44
N ILE A 258 20.24 -9.61 -9.21
CA ILE A 258 19.13 -8.84 -9.79
C ILE A 258 18.39 -8.22 -8.60
N ASP A 259 18.49 -6.90 -8.49
CA ASP A 259 17.85 -6.09 -7.45
C ASP A 259 16.64 -5.38 -8.04
N PHE A 260 15.52 -5.42 -7.33
CA PHE A 260 14.29 -4.67 -7.64
C PHE A 260 14.20 -3.46 -6.72
N ALA A 261 13.70 -2.36 -7.28
CA ALA A 261 13.38 -1.14 -6.55
C ALA A 261 12.29 -0.41 -7.33
N ALA A 262 11.35 0.21 -6.64
CA ALA A 262 10.35 1.04 -7.28
C ALA A 262 11.04 2.20 -8.01
N ALA A 263 10.59 2.47 -9.24
CA ALA A 263 11.04 3.63 -9.98
C ALA A 263 10.62 4.91 -9.23
N THR A 264 11.32 6.02 -9.49
CA THR A 264 10.99 7.27 -8.82
C THR A 264 9.59 7.75 -9.23
N GLY A 265 8.66 7.82 -8.27
CA GLY A 265 7.27 8.19 -8.49
C GLY A 265 6.36 7.02 -8.89
N ALA A 266 6.83 5.78 -8.77
CA ALA A 266 6.02 4.59 -9.00
C ALA A 266 5.10 4.31 -7.81
N ALA A 267 3.86 3.90 -8.08
CA ALA A 267 2.85 3.52 -7.10
C ALA A 267 3.01 2.05 -6.65
N SER A 268 4.26 1.59 -6.57
CA SER A 268 4.63 0.19 -6.31
C SER A 268 5.69 0.08 -5.20
N LEU A 269 5.71 -1.05 -4.50
CA LEU A 269 6.72 -1.39 -3.49
C LEU A 269 8.08 -1.72 -4.14
N ASP A 270 9.14 -1.70 -3.34
CA ASP A 270 10.48 -2.15 -3.76
C ASP A 270 10.58 -3.69 -3.98
N ASP A 271 9.55 -4.45 -3.60
CA ASP A 271 9.45 -5.90 -3.82
C ASP A 271 8.56 -6.22 -5.04
N VAL A 272 8.85 -7.35 -5.70
CA VAL A 272 8.03 -7.90 -6.79
C VAL A 272 7.49 -9.29 -6.43
N GLU A 273 6.54 -9.79 -7.19
CA GLU A 273 5.99 -11.14 -7.04
C GLU A 273 5.90 -11.91 -8.37
N ASN A 274 5.48 -13.18 -8.29
CA ASN A 274 5.27 -14.05 -9.46
C ASN A 274 6.45 -14.13 -10.46
N VAL A 275 7.68 -14.02 -9.96
CA VAL A 275 8.87 -14.01 -10.80
C VAL A 275 9.04 -15.34 -11.52
N SER A 276 9.27 -15.30 -12.83
CA SER A 276 9.54 -16.48 -13.65
C SER A 276 10.57 -16.23 -14.75
N PHE A 277 11.46 -17.22 -14.94
CA PHE A 277 12.45 -17.24 -16.03
C PHE A 277 13.00 -18.65 -16.24
N ARG A 278 13.77 -18.84 -17.32
CA ARG A 278 14.47 -20.09 -17.62
C ARG A 278 15.98 -19.94 -17.55
N ILE A 279 16.62 -21.00 -17.07
CA ILE A 279 18.06 -21.23 -17.20
C ILE A 279 18.25 -22.41 -18.15
N ASN A 280 18.94 -22.17 -19.26
CA ASN A 280 19.16 -23.11 -20.35
C ASN A 280 20.62 -23.52 -20.47
N ASP A 281 20.85 -24.69 -21.06
CA ASP A 281 22.15 -25.37 -21.17
C ASP A 281 22.77 -25.79 -19.83
N VAL A 282 21.95 -26.21 -18.86
CA VAL A 282 22.45 -26.87 -17.64
C VAL A 282 22.88 -28.29 -18.00
N ASP A 283 24.15 -28.48 -18.39
CA ASP A 283 24.56 -29.71 -19.06
C ASP A 283 25.88 -30.32 -18.56
N TRP A 284 26.29 -31.40 -19.24
CA TRP A 284 27.47 -32.17 -18.89
C TRP A 284 28.34 -32.54 -20.08
N GLY A 285 29.64 -32.23 -19.94
CA GLY A 285 30.71 -32.68 -20.81
C GLY A 285 31.71 -33.57 -20.07
N SER A 286 31.93 -34.78 -20.60
CA SER A 286 32.92 -35.73 -20.05
C SER A 286 34.34 -35.15 -20.01
N GLY A 287 34.85 -34.92 -18.79
CA GLY A 287 36.18 -34.35 -18.58
C GLY A 287 36.27 -32.85 -18.91
N ASN A 288 35.13 -32.17 -19.05
CA ASN A 288 35.04 -30.75 -19.33
C ASN A 288 34.23 -30.04 -18.24
N HIS A 289 32.91 -30.23 -18.20
CA HIS A 289 32.01 -29.48 -17.34
C HIS A 289 30.89 -30.33 -16.75
N THR A 290 30.44 -29.95 -15.57
CA THR A 290 29.16 -30.37 -14.98
C THR A 290 28.58 -29.10 -14.38
N ASP A 291 27.51 -28.58 -14.97
CA ASP A 291 26.94 -27.32 -14.51
C ASP A 291 26.27 -27.47 -13.14
N VAL A 292 26.49 -26.46 -12.31
CA VAL A 292 25.89 -26.33 -10.99
C VAL A 292 25.39 -24.89 -10.88
N VAL A 293 24.08 -24.73 -10.72
CA VAL A 293 23.46 -23.41 -10.61
C VAL A 293 22.66 -23.35 -9.32
N THR A 294 22.91 -22.34 -8.50
CA THR A 294 22.14 -22.05 -7.29
C THR A 294 21.38 -20.75 -7.50
N VAL A 295 20.08 -20.73 -7.19
CA VAL A 295 19.25 -19.53 -7.25
C VAL A 295 18.72 -19.20 -5.86
N ASN A 296 19.12 -18.06 -5.30
CA ASN A 296 18.59 -17.56 -4.03
C ASN A 296 17.66 -16.37 -4.30
N ALA A 297 16.73 -16.14 -3.38
CA ALA A 297 15.84 -15.01 -3.37
C ALA A 297 15.68 -14.52 -1.93
N ILE A 298 15.62 -13.20 -1.73
CA ILE A 298 15.36 -12.56 -0.44
C ILE A 298 14.33 -11.44 -0.60
N ASP A 299 13.54 -11.20 0.44
CA ASP A 299 12.61 -10.07 0.51
C ASP A 299 13.31 -8.79 1.00
N ALA A 300 12.62 -7.65 0.98
CA ALA A 300 13.15 -6.37 1.47
C ALA A 300 13.60 -6.38 2.95
N ASN A 301 13.12 -7.33 3.76
CA ASN A 301 13.57 -7.51 5.15
C ASN A 301 14.88 -8.32 5.27
N GLY A 302 15.34 -8.89 4.14
CA GLY A 302 16.50 -9.77 4.06
C GLY A 302 16.19 -11.22 4.47
N ASP A 303 14.91 -11.60 4.54
CA ASP A 303 14.49 -12.96 4.84
C ASP A 303 14.47 -13.81 3.54
N PRO A 304 14.91 -15.09 3.58
CA PRO A 304 14.94 -15.93 2.39
C PRO A 304 13.54 -16.29 1.85
N VAL A 305 13.35 -16.08 0.54
CA VAL A 305 12.12 -16.42 -0.19
C VAL A 305 12.27 -17.80 -0.84
N THR A 306 11.17 -18.54 -0.94
CA THR A 306 11.20 -19.90 -1.53
C THR A 306 11.36 -19.85 -3.04
N VAL A 307 12.37 -20.56 -3.56
CA VAL A 307 12.61 -20.72 -5.00
C VAL A 307 12.18 -22.11 -5.46
N THR A 308 11.33 -22.17 -6.48
CA THR A 308 10.95 -23.43 -7.13
C THR A 308 11.77 -23.62 -8.40
N LEU A 309 12.52 -24.72 -8.46
CA LEU A 309 13.32 -25.12 -9.62
C LEU A 309 12.71 -26.36 -10.27
N THR A 310 12.30 -26.23 -11.53
CA THR A 310 11.66 -27.31 -12.30
C THR A 310 12.53 -27.66 -13.53
N PRO A 311 13.41 -28.68 -13.43
CA PRO A 311 14.17 -29.15 -14.58
C PRO A 311 13.26 -29.81 -15.63
N GLY A 312 13.55 -29.54 -16.90
CA GLY A 312 12.91 -30.19 -18.03
C GLY A 312 13.46 -31.59 -18.32
N GLY A 313 14.63 -31.92 -17.77
CA GLY A 313 15.33 -33.19 -17.97
C GLY A 313 15.64 -33.97 -16.70
N GLY A 314 16.80 -34.64 -16.71
CA GLY A 314 17.24 -35.57 -15.66
C GLY A 314 18.03 -34.92 -14.52
N ASP A 315 18.12 -33.59 -14.50
CA ASP A 315 18.93 -32.85 -13.54
C ASP A 315 18.43 -32.99 -12.11
N THR A 316 19.36 -32.86 -11.17
CA THR A 316 19.05 -33.07 -9.76
C THR A 316 18.91 -31.72 -9.05
N VAL A 317 17.76 -31.50 -8.43
CA VAL A 317 17.52 -30.35 -7.55
C VAL A 317 17.78 -30.75 -6.09
N SER A 318 18.58 -29.96 -5.38
CA SER A 318 18.82 -30.10 -3.94
C SER A 318 18.76 -28.72 -3.27
N GLY A 319 17.66 -28.45 -2.58
CA GLY A 319 17.34 -27.08 -2.12
C GLY A 319 17.27 -26.15 -3.32
N ASN A 320 17.97 -25.03 -3.24
CA ASN A 320 18.03 -23.99 -4.27
C ASN A 320 19.06 -24.28 -5.37
N THR A 321 19.61 -25.48 -5.45
CA THR A 321 20.68 -25.83 -6.40
C THR A 321 20.24 -26.90 -7.38
N VAL A 322 20.39 -26.63 -8.67
CA VAL A 322 20.32 -27.62 -9.74
C VAL A 322 21.73 -28.06 -10.13
N THR A 323 21.91 -29.36 -10.33
CA THR A 323 23.15 -29.95 -10.83
C THR A 323 22.85 -30.79 -12.06
N ALA A 324 23.58 -30.49 -13.14
CA ALA A 324 23.46 -31.19 -14.41
C ALA A 324 23.65 -32.70 -14.24
N ASN A 325 22.80 -33.45 -14.92
CA ASN A 325 22.93 -34.89 -15.04
C ASN A 325 24.03 -35.26 -16.06
N ASN A 326 24.42 -36.53 -16.16
CA ASN A 326 25.52 -36.94 -17.06
C ASN A 326 25.09 -37.08 -18.54
N VAL A 327 24.35 -36.10 -19.07
CA VAL A 327 23.92 -36.01 -20.47
C VAL A 327 24.38 -34.65 -21.00
N GLY A 328 24.94 -34.66 -22.21
CA GLY A 328 25.27 -33.41 -22.89
C GLY A 328 24.04 -32.91 -23.63
N GLU A 329 23.68 -31.67 -23.38
CA GLU A 329 22.51 -30.97 -23.90
C GLU A 329 22.97 -29.72 -24.66
N SER A 330 22.03 -29.00 -25.25
CA SER A 330 22.28 -27.68 -25.85
C SER A 330 21.29 -26.68 -25.26
N GLN A 331 21.56 -25.39 -25.42
CA GLN A 331 20.70 -24.30 -24.96
C GLN A 331 19.24 -24.36 -25.46
N SER A 332 18.99 -25.10 -26.54
CA SER A 332 17.66 -25.27 -27.15
C SER A 332 16.93 -26.55 -26.70
N ASP A 333 17.58 -27.41 -25.92
CA ASP A 333 17.02 -28.69 -25.48
C ASP A 333 16.29 -28.54 -24.14
N LEU A 334 15.04 -29.02 -24.07
CA LEU A 334 14.27 -29.12 -22.81
C LEU A 334 15.06 -29.84 -21.70
N GLY A 335 15.91 -30.80 -22.06
CA GLY A 335 16.67 -31.61 -21.12
C GLY A 335 17.59 -30.78 -20.21
N GLY A 336 18.24 -29.75 -20.77
CA GLY A 336 19.12 -28.83 -20.05
C GLY A 336 18.45 -27.50 -19.71
N SER A 337 17.12 -27.43 -19.71
CA SER A 337 16.36 -26.23 -19.34
C SER A 337 15.73 -26.39 -17.96
N VAL A 338 15.81 -25.35 -17.14
CA VAL A 338 15.24 -25.30 -15.79
C VAL A 338 14.34 -24.07 -15.72
N LEU A 339 13.04 -24.30 -15.44
CA LEU A 339 12.11 -23.22 -15.12
C LEU A 339 12.32 -22.81 -13.65
N VAL A 340 12.46 -21.51 -13.41
CA VAL A 340 12.58 -20.90 -12.10
C VAL A 340 11.31 -20.11 -11.82
N GLU A 341 10.70 -20.34 -10.66
CA GLU A 341 9.49 -19.65 -10.20
C GLU A 341 9.67 -19.21 -8.74
N ILE A 342 9.37 -17.94 -8.44
CA ILE A 342 9.45 -17.35 -7.09
C ILE A 342 8.15 -16.58 -6.86
N ALA A 343 7.36 -17.00 -5.88
CA ALA A 343 6.04 -16.41 -5.65
C ALA A 343 6.10 -14.97 -5.10
N GLY A 344 7.19 -14.58 -4.45
CA GLY A 344 7.34 -13.26 -3.82
C GLY A 344 6.71 -13.16 -2.41
N PRO A 345 6.74 -11.97 -1.79
CA PRO A 345 7.47 -10.78 -2.23
C PRO A 345 9.00 -11.03 -2.30
N VAL A 346 9.69 -10.43 -3.27
CA VAL A 346 11.16 -10.56 -3.45
C VAL A 346 11.77 -9.24 -3.91
N SER A 347 12.86 -8.81 -3.28
CA SER A 347 13.63 -7.60 -3.67
C SER A 347 14.96 -7.93 -4.32
N GLU A 348 15.53 -9.11 -4.08
CA GLU A 348 16.82 -9.51 -4.66
C GLU A 348 16.83 -11.00 -5.04
N ILE A 349 17.37 -11.29 -6.23
CA ILE A 349 17.63 -12.65 -6.74
C ILE A 349 19.12 -12.80 -7.03
N GLU A 350 19.73 -13.86 -6.49
CA GLU A 350 21.10 -14.25 -6.81
C GLU A 350 21.13 -15.53 -7.65
N ILE A 351 21.76 -15.48 -8.83
CA ILE A 351 22.08 -16.65 -9.65
C ILE A 351 23.58 -16.93 -9.55
N ILE A 352 23.93 -17.99 -8.82
CA ILE A 352 25.30 -18.42 -8.59
C ILE A 352 25.61 -19.57 -9.54
N TYR A 353 26.50 -19.32 -10.51
CA TYR A 353 26.92 -20.31 -11.49
C TYR A 353 28.27 -20.92 -11.12
N GLY A 354 28.39 -22.25 -11.19
CA GLY A 354 29.60 -23.00 -10.93
C GLY A 354 29.76 -24.23 -11.82
N ASN A 355 30.95 -24.82 -11.77
CA ASN A 355 31.32 -26.03 -12.51
C ASN A 355 31.90 -27.07 -11.56
N ALA A 356 31.34 -28.28 -11.54
CA ALA A 356 31.87 -29.39 -10.74
C ALA A 356 33.01 -30.17 -11.43
N GLN A 357 33.44 -29.75 -12.61
CA GLN A 357 34.67 -30.20 -13.29
C GLN A 357 35.64 -29.02 -13.47
N SER A 358 36.44 -28.95 -14.54
CA SER A 358 37.58 -28.01 -14.63
C SER A 358 37.81 -27.39 -16.00
N GLY A 359 36.88 -27.61 -16.93
CA GLY A 359 36.95 -27.17 -18.31
C GLY A 359 36.16 -25.89 -18.54
N THR A 360 35.64 -25.72 -19.76
CA THR A 360 34.79 -24.58 -20.14
C THR A 360 33.32 -24.93 -20.01
N GLN A 361 32.52 -23.95 -19.58
CA GLN A 361 31.09 -24.12 -19.32
C GLN A 361 30.31 -22.85 -19.68
N ALA A 362 29.05 -22.97 -20.03
CA ALA A 362 28.16 -21.83 -20.26
C ALA A 362 26.70 -22.17 -19.96
N ILE A 363 25.93 -21.15 -19.58
CA ILE A 363 24.46 -21.21 -19.46
C ILE A 363 23.84 -19.93 -20.04
N TRP A 364 22.55 -20.01 -20.37
CA TRP A 364 21.74 -18.90 -20.87
C TRP A 364 20.58 -18.65 -19.92
N VAL A 365 20.45 -17.43 -19.41
CA VAL A 365 19.31 -17.01 -18.58
C VAL A 365 18.37 -16.21 -19.47
N SER A 366 17.12 -16.64 -19.61
CA SER A 366 16.09 -15.89 -20.38
C SER A 366 15.77 -14.57 -19.70
N ASP A 367 14.96 -13.75 -20.36
CA ASP A 367 14.31 -12.60 -19.73
C ASP A 367 13.59 -13.02 -18.43
N VAL A 368 13.52 -12.08 -17.50
CA VAL A 368 12.90 -12.30 -16.18
C VAL A 368 11.58 -11.54 -16.13
N HIS A 369 10.49 -12.29 -16.09
CA HIS A 369 9.14 -11.77 -15.93
C HIS A 369 8.81 -11.71 -14.44
N PHE A 370 8.11 -10.68 -14.02
CA PHE A 370 7.68 -10.48 -12.64
C PHE A 370 6.45 -9.57 -12.61
N ASP A 371 5.70 -9.61 -11.51
CA ASP A 371 4.58 -8.70 -11.28
C ASP A 371 5.01 -7.67 -10.22
N THR A 372 4.69 -6.40 -10.47
CA THR A 372 4.86 -5.32 -9.49
C THR A 372 3.82 -5.46 -8.38
N ILE A 373 4.18 -5.04 -7.17
CA ILE A 373 3.26 -5.03 -6.03
C ILE A 373 2.88 -3.56 -5.79
N PRO A 374 1.61 -3.16 -5.96
CA PRO A 374 1.18 -1.80 -5.63
C PRO A 374 1.55 -1.45 -4.18
N ASP A 375 2.02 -0.21 -3.94
CA ASP A 375 2.29 0.29 -2.60
C ASP A 375 1.01 0.84 -1.98
N PRO A 376 0.35 0.12 -1.04
CA PRO A 376 -0.90 0.59 -0.47
C PRO A 376 -0.70 1.80 0.45
N SER A 377 0.53 2.20 0.77
CA SER A 377 0.85 3.29 1.70
C SER A 377 1.27 4.60 1.02
N GLN A 378 1.41 4.58 -0.31
CA GLN A 378 1.61 5.79 -1.09
C GLN A 378 0.23 6.34 -1.45
N GLY A 379 -0.15 7.43 -0.79
CA GLY A 379 -1.36 8.17 -1.08
C GLY A 379 -1.53 9.44 -0.23
N GLY A 380 -2.42 10.32 -0.65
CA GLY A 380 -2.80 11.56 -0.01
C GLY A 380 -3.78 11.39 1.15
N ASP A 381 -3.92 12.41 2.01
CA ASP A 381 -5.09 12.43 2.92
C ASP A 381 -6.28 13.05 2.16
N ASP A 382 -7.14 12.23 1.58
CA ASP A 382 -8.19 12.65 0.64
C ASP A 382 -9.54 12.93 1.30
N THR A 383 -10.35 13.76 0.64
CA THR A 383 -11.73 14.01 1.01
C THR A 383 -12.65 13.72 -0.16
N ILE A 384 -13.43 12.64 -0.07
CA ILE A 384 -14.25 12.14 -1.17
C ILE A 384 -15.72 12.07 -0.76
N ASP A 385 -16.61 12.60 -1.60
CA ASP A 385 -18.06 12.49 -1.50
C ASP A 385 -18.60 11.92 -2.82
N GLY A 386 -19.15 10.70 -2.81
CA GLY A 386 -19.76 10.06 -3.98
C GLY A 386 -21.05 10.76 -4.42
N GLY A 387 -21.72 11.45 -3.50
CA GLY A 387 -22.92 12.21 -3.81
C GLY A 387 -24.15 11.34 -3.89
N GLY A 388 -24.55 10.88 -5.07
CA GLY A 388 -25.77 10.07 -5.16
C GLY A 388 -25.87 9.16 -6.37
N GLY A 389 -26.10 7.89 -6.09
CA GLY A 389 -26.19 6.73 -6.96
C GLY A 389 -25.48 5.59 -6.23
N ASP A 390 -25.23 4.46 -6.87
CA ASP A 390 -24.52 3.35 -6.23
C ASP A 390 -23.02 3.47 -6.55
N ASP A 391 -22.25 4.13 -5.67
CA ASP A 391 -20.86 4.54 -5.95
C ASP A 391 -19.82 3.50 -5.54
N VAL A 392 -18.63 3.57 -6.14
CA VAL A 392 -17.43 2.81 -5.74
C VAL A 392 -16.29 3.78 -5.45
N ILE A 393 -15.85 3.82 -4.19
CA ILE A 393 -14.86 4.77 -3.70
C ILE A 393 -13.68 4.02 -3.07
N TYR A 394 -12.47 4.35 -3.51
CA TYR A 394 -11.20 3.89 -2.95
C TYR A 394 -10.42 5.09 -2.42
N GLY A 395 -10.18 5.16 -1.11
CA GLY A 395 -9.29 6.15 -0.49
C GLY A 395 -7.82 5.88 -0.83
N GLN A 396 -7.42 4.61 -0.69
CA GLN A 396 -6.06 4.12 -0.96
C GLN A 396 -5.09 4.46 0.18
N GLY A 397 -3.96 5.12 -0.07
CA GLY A 397 -2.99 5.38 1.00
C GLY A 397 -3.31 6.71 1.67
N GLY A 398 -3.10 6.84 2.98
CA GLY A 398 -3.32 8.13 3.68
C GLY A 398 -4.40 8.05 4.75
N ASN A 399 -4.81 9.19 5.32
CA ASN A 399 -5.90 9.23 6.31
C ASN A 399 -7.11 9.92 5.67
N ASP A 400 -7.99 9.12 5.08
CA ASP A 400 -9.02 9.62 4.19
C ASP A 400 -10.32 9.97 4.90
N SER A 401 -11.13 10.80 4.24
CA SER A 401 -12.49 11.12 4.64
C SER A 401 -13.46 10.78 3.52
N LEU A 402 -14.05 9.59 3.59
CA LEU A 402 -14.93 9.06 2.56
C LEU A 402 -16.40 9.19 2.96
N THR A 403 -17.24 9.62 2.02
CA THR A 403 -18.70 9.66 2.17
C THR A 403 -19.34 9.03 0.93
N GLY A 404 -20.11 7.96 1.10
CA GLY A 404 -20.80 7.29 -0.03
C GLY A 404 -21.91 8.19 -0.57
N GLY A 405 -22.84 8.59 0.31
CA GLY A 405 -23.90 9.52 -0.04
C GLY A 405 -25.27 8.84 -0.10
N LEU A 406 -26.00 9.04 -1.19
CA LEU A 406 -27.31 8.44 -1.41
C LEU A 406 -27.23 7.25 -2.38
N GLY A 407 -27.39 6.04 -1.88
CA GLY A 407 -27.47 4.85 -2.74
C GLY A 407 -27.03 3.63 -1.97
N ALA A 408 -26.54 2.62 -2.67
CA ALA A 408 -25.86 1.49 -2.06
C ALA A 408 -24.39 1.51 -2.50
N ASP A 409 -23.55 2.09 -1.65
CA ASP A 409 -22.18 2.44 -2.01
C ASP A 409 -21.18 1.36 -1.57
N THR A 410 -20.03 1.32 -2.23
CA THR A 410 -18.85 0.55 -1.84
C THR A 410 -17.72 1.49 -1.48
N LEU A 411 -17.27 1.47 -0.23
CA LEU A 411 -16.19 2.31 0.27
C LEU A 411 -15.03 1.44 0.76
N ASP A 412 -13.81 1.78 0.37
CA ASP A 412 -12.58 1.17 0.86
C ASP A 412 -11.62 2.27 1.31
N GLY A 413 -11.32 2.33 2.61
CA GLY A 413 -10.38 3.30 3.20
C GLY A 413 -8.98 3.06 2.68
N GLY A 414 -8.48 1.83 2.81
CA GLY A 414 -7.18 1.44 2.33
C GLY A 414 -6.16 1.40 3.46
N ALA A 415 -5.07 2.14 3.38
CA ALA A 415 -4.05 2.18 4.42
C ALA A 415 -3.97 3.53 5.11
N GLY A 416 -4.30 3.56 6.39
CA GLY A 416 -3.93 4.65 7.28
C GLY A 416 -4.86 4.82 8.45
N GLY A 417 -5.81 5.74 8.40
CA GLY A 417 -6.58 6.09 9.58
C GLY A 417 -7.81 6.86 9.19
N ASP A 418 -8.76 6.11 8.64
CA ASP A 418 -9.74 6.68 7.74
C ASP A 418 -11.03 7.00 8.47
N THR A 419 -11.79 7.94 7.93
CA THR A 419 -13.11 8.30 8.41
C THR A 419 -14.13 8.03 7.32
N LEU A 420 -14.91 6.96 7.49
CA LEU A 420 -15.92 6.52 6.54
C LEU A 420 -17.32 6.88 7.05
N ASN A 421 -18.03 7.74 6.33
CA ASN A 421 -19.42 8.06 6.57
C ASN A 421 -20.29 7.14 5.71
N VAL A 422 -21.01 6.23 6.38
CA VAL A 422 -21.76 5.15 5.76
C VAL A 422 -23.27 5.33 5.95
N ALA A 423 -24.02 5.01 4.92
CA ALA A 423 -25.47 5.12 4.79
C ALA A 423 -26.12 3.74 4.66
N ALA A 424 -27.43 3.71 4.40
CA ALA A 424 -28.16 2.48 4.20
C ALA A 424 -27.74 1.85 2.87
N GLY A 425 -27.65 0.51 2.79
CA GLY A 425 -27.22 -0.17 1.55
C GLY A 425 -25.71 -0.38 1.45
N ASP A 426 -24.92 0.47 2.09
CA ASP A 426 -23.47 0.51 1.91
C ASP A 426 -22.72 -0.73 2.39
N THR A 427 -21.59 -0.96 1.74
CA THR A 427 -20.52 -1.85 2.18
C THR A 427 -19.25 -1.03 2.33
N ALA A 428 -18.64 -1.04 3.53
CA ALA A 428 -17.43 -0.29 3.82
C ALA A 428 -16.33 -1.16 4.44
N SER A 429 -15.09 -0.94 4.01
CA SER A 429 -13.86 -1.52 4.54
C SER A 429 -12.95 -0.39 5.03
N GLY A 430 -12.35 -0.54 6.21
CA GLY A 430 -11.36 0.41 6.74
C GLY A 430 -9.99 0.11 6.15
N GLY A 431 -9.57 -1.14 6.26
CA GLY A 431 -8.36 -1.65 5.64
C GLY A 431 -7.26 -1.84 6.68
N THR A 432 -6.11 -1.19 6.51
CA THR A 432 -5.04 -1.23 7.52
C THR A 432 -4.98 0.08 8.28
N GLY A 433 -4.71 -0.01 9.57
CA GLY A 433 -4.64 1.18 10.42
C GLY A 433 -5.91 1.39 11.22
N SER A 434 -6.07 2.54 11.88
CA SER A 434 -7.13 2.71 12.89
C SER A 434 -8.26 3.58 12.37
N ASP A 435 -9.37 2.95 12.02
CA ASP A 435 -10.41 3.56 11.23
C ASP A 435 -11.65 3.94 12.04
N THR A 436 -12.42 4.86 11.50
CA THR A 436 -13.61 5.41 12.11
C THR A 436 -14.79 5.34 11.15
N PHE A 437 -15.76 4.50 11.48
CA PHE A 437 -17.02 4.41 10.76
C PHE A 437 -18.09 5.24 11.46
N ASN A 438 -18.73 6.14 10.74
CA ASN A 438 -19.85 6.94 11.20
C ASN A 438 -21.10 6.58 10.40
N LEU A 439 -22.15 6.09 11.06
CA LEU A 439 -23.45 6.02 10.40
C LEU A 439 -24.05 7.41 10.29
N ASP A 440 -24.17 7.97 9.09
CA ASP A 440 -24.74 9.30 8.92
C ASP A 440 -26.25 9.27 9.24
N ALA A 441 -26.66 9.99 10.27
CA ALA A 441 -28.06 10.03 10.69
C ALA A 441 -29.00 10.66 9.64
N ALA A 442 -28.48 11.37 8.64
CA ALA A 442 -29.26 11.94 7.56
C ALA A 442 -29.57 10.93 6.44
N THR A 443 -28.66 10.02 6.13
CA THR A 443 -28.74 9.08 4.98
C THR A 443 -28.87 7.61 5.41
N ALA A 444 -28.37 7.21 6.59
CA ALA A 444 -28.45 5.83 7.08
C ALA A 444 -29.87 5.28 7.36
N LEU A 445 -30.91 6.10 7.20
CA LEU A 445 -32.33 5.72 7.32
C LEU A 445 -33.16 6.18 6.09
N ASP A 446 -32.50 6.47 4.97
CA ASP A 446 -33.16 6.98 3.76
C ASP A 446 -33.98 5.91 3.01
N GLY A 447 -33.69 4.64 3.29
CA GLY A 447 -34.33 3.46 2.72
C GLY A 447 -33.75 2.99 1.38
N SER A 448 -32.55 3.43 1.01
CA SER A 448 -31.80 2.95 -0.17
C SER A 448 -31.50 1.44 -0.09
N GLY A 449 -31.24 0.91 1.11
CA GLY A 449 -30.94 -0.51 1.33
C GLY A 449 -31.46 -1.08 2.66
N PRO A 450 -31.67 -2.41 2.75
CA PRO A 450 -32.11 -3.06 3.99
C PRO A 450 -30.95 -3.35 4.96
N THR A 451 -29.70 -3.19 4.52
CA THR A 451 -28.50 -3.64 5.23
C THR A 451 -27.38 -2.64 5.11
N ILE A 452 -26.48 -2.65 6.09
CA ILE A 452 -25.20 -1.94 6.06
C ILE A 452 -24.14 -2.96 6.47
N THR A 453 -23.01 -3.02 5.76
CA THR A 453 -21.92 -3.94 6.07
C THR A 453 -20.64 -3.16 6.30
N ILE A 454 -19.99 -3.40 7.43
CA ILE A 454 -18.76 -2.72 7.82
C ILE A 454 -17.72 -3.78 8.19
N ASP A 455 -16.52 -3.62 7.67
CA ASP A 455 -15.34 -4.37 8.08
C ASP A 455 -14.25 -3.39 8.49
N GLY A 456 -13.77 -3.46 9.73
CA GLY A 456 -12.63 -2.62 10.15
C GLY A 456 -11.36 -2.97 9.37
N GLY A 457 -11.11 -4.27 9.21
CA GLY A 457 -9.84 -4.79 8.72
C GLY A 457 -9.04 -5.39 9.87
N GLU A 458 -8.01 -6.17 9.56
CA GLU A 458 -7.10 -6.69 10.60
C GLU A 458 -5.67 -6.48 10.09
N ASP A 459 -4.88 -5.69 10.80
CA ASP A 459 -3.45 -5.61 10.55
C ASP A 459 -2.70 -6.87 11.03
N ASP A 460 -1.57 -7.18 10.38
CA ASP A 460 -0.77 -8.38 10.70
C ASP A 460 -0.22 -8.36 12.15
N ASP A 461 -0.17 -7.18 12.80
CA ASP A 461 0.36 -6.99 14.16
C ASP A 461 -0.70 -6.70 15.25
N ASP A 462 -2.01 -6.75 14.93
CA ASP A 462 -3.20 -6.45 15.76
C ASP A 462 -3.01 -5.13 16.56
N SER A 463 -2.43 -4.13 15.88
CA SER A 463 -1.96 -2.86 16.46
C SER A 463 -2.98 -1.75 16.32
N ASP A 464 -3.78 -1.80 15.27
CA ASP A 464 -4.94 -0.99 14.96
C ASP A 464 -6.07 -1.05 16.00
N THR A 465 -7.07 -0.21 15.76
CA THR A 465 -8.22 0.03 16.61
C THR A 465 -9.29 0.75 15.81
N ASP A 466 -10.26 -0.01 15.34
CA ASP A 466 -11.38 0.47 14.55
C ASP A 466 -12.58 0.81 15.44
N THR A 467 -13.26 1.89 15.08
CA THR A 467 -14.35 2.46 15.87
C THR A 467 -15.60 2.68 15.03
N LEU A 468 -16.71 2.08 15.49
CA LEU A 468 -18.03 2.27 14.90
C LEU A 468 -18.93 3.18 15.75
N TYR A 469 -19.36 4.31 15.18
CA TYR A 469 -20.30 5.25 15.77
C TYR A 469 -21.72 5.08 15.19
N LEU A 470 -22.64 4.62 16.04
CA LEU A 470 -24.04 4.35 15.67
C LEU A 470 -24.96 5.59 15.68
N ASN A 471 -24.47 6.76 16.08
CA ASN A 471 -25.14 8.07 15.99
C ASN A 471 -26.64 8.09 16.36
N HIS A 472 -27.04 7.44 17.46
CA HIS A 472 -28.44 7.32 17.92
C HIS A 472 -29.41 6.57 17.01
N LEU A 473 -28.92 5.88 16.01
CA LEU A 473 -29.77 5.16 15.08
C LEU A 473 -30.29 3.84 15.65
N VAL A 474 -29.85 3.46 16.86
CA VAL A 474 -30.36 2.31 17.61
C VAL A 474 -31.20 2.79 18.81
N ASP A 475 -32.43 2.27 18.92
CA ASP A 475 -33.39 2.64 19.96
C ASP A 475 -33.01 2.08 21.34
N ASP A 476 -32.53 0.83 21.39
CA ASP A 476 -32.06 0.15 22.59
C ASP A 476 -30.74 -0.59 22.30
N TRP A 477 -29.78 -0.52 23.22
CA TRP A 477 -28.52 -1.26 23.06
C TRP A 477 -28.69 -2.78 23.11
N ASP A 478 -29.85 -3.29 23.55
CA ASP A 478 -30.22 -4.70 23.39
C ASP A 478 -30.41 -5.10 21.91
N ASP A 479 -30.56 -4.14 21.00
CA ASP A 479 -30.63 -4.35 19.54
C ASP A 479 -29.24 -4.51 18.90
N VAL A 480 -28.16 -4.38 19.69
CA VAL A 480 -26.78 -4.69 19.27
C VAL A 480 -26.38 -6.05 19.83
N VAL A 481 -26.08 -7.00 18.93
CA VAL A 481 -25.75 -8.39 19.24
C VAL A 481 -24.35 -8.71 18.75
N PHE A 482 -23.41 -8.87 19.69
CA PHE A 482 -22.05 -9.31 19.39
C PHE A 482 -21.98 -10.83 19.16
N ASP A 483 -21.08 -11.26 18.27
CA ASP A 483 -20.80 -12.68 18.06
C ASP A 483 -20.13 -13.28 19.34
N PRO A 484 -20.68 -14.35 19.92
CA PRO A 484 -20.08 -15.02 21.08
C PRO A 484 -18.68 -15.60 20.83
N GLY A 485 -18.32 -15.85 19.56
CA GLY A 485 -17.06 -16.41 19.10
C GLY A 485 -15.99 -15.37 18.79
N ASN A 486 -16.39 -14.17 18.34
CA ASN A 486 -15.51 -13.00 18.19
C ASN A 486 -16.24 -11.72 18.62
N SER A 487 -15.77 -11.07 19.68
CA SER A 487 -16.38 -9.85 20.22
C SER A 487 -16.15 -8.60 19.37
N GLU A 488 -15.28 -8.67 18.37
CA GLU A 488 -15.07 -7.62 17.35
C GLU A 488 -16.15 -7.66 16.26
N ASN A 489 -16.97 -8.72 16.23
CA ASN A 489 -18.01 -8.91 15.23
C ASN A 489 -19.41 -8.82 15.86
N GLY A 490 -20.39 -8.42 15.07
CA GLY A 490 -21.77 -8.39 15.54
C GLY A 490 -22.76 -7.82 14.53
N THR A 491 -23.98 -7.62 15.01
CA THR A 491 -25.04 -6.96 14.27
C THR A 491 -25.73 -5.91 15.12
N ALA A 492 -26.29 -4.89 14.49
CA ALA A 492 -27.18 -3.92 15.12
C ALA A 492 -28.45 -3.77 14.28
N THR A 493 -29.61 -3.64 14.92
CA THR A 493 -30.85 -3.25 14.25
C THR A 493 -31.09 -1.77 14.49
N LEU A 494 -31.16 -0.98 13.41
CA LEU A 494 -31.45 0.45 13.47
C LEU A 494 -32.95 0.71 13.67
N SER A 495 -33.30 1.94 14.03
CA SER A 495 -34.65 2.37 14.44
C SER A 495 -35.73 2.23 13.35
N ASP A 496 -35.32 2.18 12.09
CA ASP A 496 -36.18 1.92 10.92
C ASP A 496 -36.28 0.43 10.55
N GLY A 497 -35.46 -0.42 11.17
CA GLY A 497 -35.35 -1.85 10.91
C GLY A 497 -34.18 -2.26 10.01
N THR A 498 -33.36 -1.31 9.54
CA THR A 498 -32.13 -1.58 8.78
C THR A 498 -31.17 -2.41 9.63
N THR A 499 -30.55 -3.41 9.02
CA THR A 499 -29.63 -4.32 9.72
C THR A 499 -28.18 -3.97 9.40
N LEU A 500 -27.45 -3.49 10.40
CA LEU A 500 -26.00 -3.32 10.32
C LEU A 500 -25.31 -4.63 10.72
N THR A 501 -24.36 -5.07 9.92
CA THR A 501 -23.40 -6.14 10.26
C THR A 501 -22.01 -5.52 10.31
N PHE A 502 -21.26 -5.81 11.38
CA PHE A 502 -19.89 -5.34 11.52
C PHE A 502 -18.94 -6.50 11.87
N SER A 503 -17.71 -6.43 11.36
CA SER A 503 -16.57 -7.28 11.74
C SER A 503 -15.35 -6.43 12.05
N ASN A 504 -14.44 -7.01 12.83
CA ASN A 504 -13.14 -6.43 13.13
C ASN A 504 -13.25 -5.00 13.68
N ILE A 505 -14.19 -4.76 14.62
CA ILE A 505 -14.32 -3.48 15.31
C ILE A 505 -13.85 -3.63 16.76
N GLU A 506 -12.70 -3.04 17.11
CA GLU A 506 -12.06 -3.23 18.41
C GLU A 506 -12.86 -2.59 19.55
N SER A 507 -13.07 -3.39 20.59
CA SER A 507 -13.52 -2.88 21.89
C SER A 507 -12.33 -2.35 22.71
N VAL A 508 -12.09 -1.03 22.69
CA VAL A 508 -10.98 -0.41 23.43
C VAL A 508 -11.21 -0.39 24.95
N ILE A 509 -10.76 -1.42 25.66
CA ILE A 509 -10.92 -1.46 27.13
C ILE A 509 -9.70 -0.85 27.86
N ILE A 510 -9.83 0.39 28.35
CA ILE A 510 -8.81 1.07 29.18
C ILE A 510 -9.15 0.94 30.66
N CYS A 511 -8.30 0.26 31.44
CA CYS A 511 -8.61 -0.09 32.82
C CYS A 511 -7.42 -0.16 33.76
N PHE A 512 -7.68 0.17 35.01
CA PHE A 512 -6.81 -0.18 36.14
C PHE A 512 -7.13 -1.57 36.68
N THR A 513 -6.16 -2.23 37.32
CA THR A 513 -6.41 -3.48 38.04
C THR A 513 -6.62 -3.28 39.53
N THR A 514 -7.20 -4.27 40.21
CA THR A 514 -7.31 -4.33 41.68
C THR A 514 -5.99 -3.96 42.38
N ASP A 515 -6.09 -3.26 43.51
CA ASP A 515 -4.96 -2.79 44.35
C ASP A 515 -4.12 -1.66 43.74
N THR A 516 -4.45 -1.18 42.54
CA THR A 516 -3.88 0.06 42.01
C THR A 516 -4.22 1.22 42.93
N LEU A 517 -3.20 1.95 43.40
CA LEU A 517 -3.39 3.05 44.32
C LEU A 517 -3.55 4.37 43.58
N ILE A 518 -4.68 5.04 43.76
CA ILE A 518 -4.98 6.33 43.17
C ILE A 518 -4.71 7.44 44.20
N GLN A 519 -4.06 8.51 43.77
CA GLN A 519 -3.77 9.65 44.62
C GLN A 519 -5.04 10.48 44.89
N THR A 520 -5.46 10.57 46.15
CA THR A 520 -6.66 11.33 46.58
C THR A 520 -6.31 12.45 47.55
N ASP A 521 -7.31 13.27 47.91
CA ASP A 521 -7.21 14.27 48.98
C ASP A 521 -6.81 13.69 50.35
N ARG A 522 -7.00 12.38 50.54
CA ARG A 522 -6.67 11.62 51.77
C ARG A 522 -5.42 10.75 51.62
N GLY A 523 -4.63 10.96 50.58
CA GLY A 523 -3.48 10.13 50.22
C GLY A 523 -3.84 9.03 49.23
N GLU A 524 -2.94 8.08 49.05
CA GLU A 524 -3.10 6.98 48.09
C GLU A 524 -4.13 5.95 48.59
N ARG A 525 -5.17 5.69 47.80
CA ARG A 525 -6.25 4.73 48.11
C ARG A 525 -6.38 3.67 47.00
N PRO A 526 -6.64 2.39 47.32
CA PRO A 526 -6.91 1.37 46.31
C PRO A 526 -8.14 1.73 45.46
N ILE A 527 -8.07 1.49 44.15
CA ILE A 527 -9.14 1.86 43.22
C ILE A 527 -10.47 1.18 43.53
N GLN A 528 -10.44 -0.07 44.00
CA GLN A 528 -11.65 -0.81 44.39
C GLN A 528 -12.41 -0.18 45.57
N ASP A 529 -11.76 0.70 46.34
CA ASP A 529 -12.33 1.40 47.50
C ASP A 529 -12.84 2.80 47.16
N LEU A 530 -12.64 3.28 45.92
CA LEU A 530 -13.13 4.58 45.47
C LEU A 530 -14.60 4.51 45.09
N ARG A 531 -15.33 5.61 45.31
CA ARG A 531 -16.74 5.74 44.96
C ARG A 531 -16.99 7.09 44.28
N PRO A 532 -18.05 7.22 43.47
CA PRO A 532 -18.48 8.52 42.95
C PRO A 532 -18.57 9.57 44.07
N GLY A 533 -18.00 10.75 43.83
CA GLY A 533 -17.86 11.86 44.78
C GLY A 533 -16.53 11.89 45.56
N ASP A 534 -15.74 10.82 45.57
CA ASP A 534 -14.37 10.86 46.10
C ASP A 534 -13.50 11.84 45.29
N LEU A 535 -12.62 12.60 45.96
CA LEU A 535 -11.75 13.60 45.33
C LEU A 535 -10.40 13.01 44.94
N VAL A 536 -10.11 12.95 43.64
CA VAL A 536 -8.84 12.47 43.08
C VAL A 536 -7.97 13.65 42.69
N VAL A 537 -6.67 13.53 42.93
CA VAL A 537 -5.68 14.51 42.48
C VAL A 537 -5.45 14.30 40.98
N THR A 538 -5.78 15.32 40.18
CA THR A 538 -5.47 15.37 38.76
C THR A 538 -4.31 16.31 38.47
N ARG A 539 -3.61 16.07 37.36
CA ARG A 539 -2.40 16.81 36.97
C ARG A 539 -2.69 18.27 36.67
N ASP A 540 -3.78 18.54 35.95
CA ASP A 540 -4.04 19.85 35.36
C ASP A 540 -5.07 20.67 36.15
N ASN A 541 -6.03 20.00 36.78
CA ASN A 541 -7.20 20.65 37.37
C ASN A 541 -7.33 20.46 38.89
N GLY A 542 -6.28 19.96 39.55
CA GLY A 542 -6.26 19.79 41.00
C GLY A 542 -7.21 18.68 41.47
N LEU A 543 -7.94 18.90 42.56
CA LEU A 543 -8.84 17.88 43.11
C LEU A 543 -10.16 17.84 42.33
N GLN A 544 -10.44 16.72 41.66
CA GLN A 544 -11.68 16.50 40.90
C GLN A 544 -12.51 15.38 41.50
N PRO A 545 -13.85 15.53 41.60
CA PRO A 545 -14.73 14.48 42.08
C PRO A 545 -14.95 13.41 41.01
N ILE A 546 -14.80 12.14 41.39
CA ILE A 546 -15.19 11.02 40.52
C ILE A 546 -16.69 11.13 40.25
N ARG A 547 -17.09 11.04 38.98
CA ARG A 547 -18.50 11.07 38.57
C ARG A 547 -19.09 9.69 38.39
N TRP A 548 -18.28 8.76 37.89
CA TRP A 548 -18.71 7.39 37.66
C TRP A 548 -17.56 6.42 37.90
N MET A 549 -17.91 5.20 38.30
CA MET A 549 -16.99 4.09 38.53
C MET A 549 -17.56 2.84 37.88
N GLY A 550 -16.79 2.21 36.99
CA GLY A 550 -17.10 0.91 36.39
C GLY A 550 -16.16 -0.16 36.87
N GLN A 551 -16.60 -1.41 36.89
CA GLN A 551 -15.69 -2.55 37.07
C GLN A 551 -16.18 -3.79 36.31
N LYS A 552 -15.24 -4.58 35.80
CA LYS A 552 -15.54 -5.85 35.11
C LYS A 552 -14.47 -6.88 35.42
N THR A 553 -14.88 -8.12 35.63
CA THR A 553 -13.96 -9.23 35.89
C THR A 553 -13.93 -10.16 34.69
N VAL A 554 -12.75 -10.36 34.11
CA VAL A 554 -12.54 -11.12 32.87
C VAL A 554 -11.39 -12.12 33.00
N SER A 555 -11.24 -13.02 32.03
CA SER A 555 -10.03 -13.84 31.87
C SER A 555 -8.85 -12.93 31.53
N GLY A 556 -7.77 -12.98 32.30
CA GLY A 556 -6.57 -12.15 32.06
C GLY A 556 -5.58 -12.79 31.09
N LYS A 557 -6.06 -13.34 29.97
CA LYS A 557 -5.27 -14.05 28.95
C LYS A 557 -5.58 -13.46 27.57
N GLY A 558 -4.72 -13.69 26.58
CA GLY A 558 -4.91 -13.17 25.21
C GLY A 558 -4.94 -11.63 25.18
N LYS A 559 -5.80 -11.05 24.34
CA LYS A 559 -6.00 -9.59 24.19
C LYS A 559 -6.38 -8.87 25.50
N LEU A 560 -6.85 -9.59 26.53
CA LEU A 560 -7.21 -9.03 27.84
C LEU A 560 -6.14 -9.24 28.93
N ALA A 561 -4.96 -9.77 28.58
CA ALA A 561 -3.86 -9.99 29.53
C ALA A 561 -3.29 -8.66 30.05
N PRO A 562 -3.20 -8.46 31.38
CA PRO A 562 -2.67 -7.21 31.93
C PRO A 562 -1.23 -6.94 31.49
N ILE A 563 -0.88 -5.67 31.31
CA ILE A 563 0.50 -5.22 31.14
C ILE A 563 1.04 -4.76 32.49
N GLN A 564 2.16 -5.35 32.90
CA GLN A 564 2.90 -4.94 34.08
C GLN A 564 3.98 -3.93 33.71
N ILE A 565 3.87 -2.74 34.28
CA ILE A 565 4.89 -1.70 34.30
C ILE A 565 5.72 -1.84 35.58
N ALA A 566 7.02 -2.02 35.43
CA ALA A 566 7.95 -2.17 36.54
C ALA A 566 8.03 -0.89 37.40
N GLN A 567 8.39 -1.06 38.67
CA GLN A 567 8.60 0.05 39.59
C GLN A 567 9.64 1.04 39.03
N GLY A 568 9.31 2.33 39.09
CA GLY A 568 10.18 3.44 38.70
C GLY A 568 10.13 3.81 37.22
N ARG A 569 9.51 2.98 36.36
CA ARG A 569 9.54 3.18 34.90
C ARG A 569 8.88 4.50 34.46
N PHE A 570 7.75 4.85 35.07
CA PHE A 570 7.02 6.09 34.83
C PHE A 570 6.92 6.95 36.10
N GLY A 571 7.94 6.86 36.96
CA GLY A 571 7.93 7.51 38.28
C GLY A 571 7.02 6.83 39.30
N ASN A 572 6.41 5.70 38.93
CA ASN A 572 5.64 4.87 39.83
C ASN A 572 6.50 4.28 40.95
N ASP A 573 6.02 4.27 42.19
CA ASP A 573 6.77 3.75 43.33
C ASP A 573 6.50 2.26 43.61
N LYS A 574 5.56 1.66 42.88
CA LYS A 574 5.22 0.24 42.88
C LYS A 574 4.96 -0.23 41.46
N PRO A 575 5.13 -1.53 41.15
CA PRO A 575 4.69 -2.07 39.87
C PRO A 575 3.21 -1.75 39.63
N LEU A 576 2.87 -1.37 38.41
CA LEU A 576 1.52 -1.02 38.00
C LEU A 576 1.02 -2.06 36.99
N LEU A 577 -0.19 -2.57 37.19
CA LEU A 577 -0.85 -3.48 36.25
C LEU A 577 -2.06 -2.75 35.66
N VAL A 578 -2.11 -2.67 34.33
CA VAL A 578 -3.16 -2.00 33.57
C VAL A 578 -3.60 -2.88 32.40
N SER A 579 -4.75 -2.57 31.79
CA SER A 579 -5.13 -3.22 30.53
C SER A 579 -4.16 -2.83 29.40
N PRO A 580 -4.07 -3.63 28.32
CA PRO A 580 -3.15 -3.35 27.22
C PRO A 580 -3.26 -1.96 26.60
N GLN A 581 -4.49 -1.48 26.39
CA GLN A 581 -4.73 -0.18 25.78
C GLN A 581 -4.62 1.01 26.75
N HIS A 582 -4.38 0.78 28.05
CA HIS A 582 -4.34 1.85 29.04
C HIS A 582 -3.17 2.79 28.80
N ARG A 583 -3.44 4.10 28.71
CA ARG A 583 -2.42 5.05 28.27
C ARG A 583 -1.67 5.69 29.43
N MET A 584 -0.35 5.58 29.35
CA MET A 584 0.60 6.17 30.29
C MET A 584 1.05 7.53 29.76
N VAL A 585 1.25 8.50 30.65
CA VAL A 585 1.84 9.79 30.24
C VAL A 585 3.34 9.61 30.02
N TYR A 586 3.78 9.85 28.80
CA TYR A 586 5.18 10.01 28.46
C TYR A 586 5.54 11.50 28.45
N ALA A 587 6.56 11.87 29.21
CA ALA A 587 7.06 13.23 29.31
C ALA A 587 8.58 13.24 29.07
N GLY A 588 9.00 13.79 27.92
CA GLY A 588 10.39 13.79 27.46
C GLY A 588 10.65 14.91 26.46
N HIS A 589 11.92 15.21 26.15
CA HIS A 589 12.22 16.22 25.12
C HIS A 589 11.86 15.72 23.72
N GLU A 590 11.82 14.39 23.56
CA GLU A 590 11.45 13.67 22.35
C GLU A 590 10.00 13.93 21.98
N ALA A 591 9.09 13.96 22.96
CA ALA A 591 7.70 14.33 22.71
C ALA A 591 7.59 15.73 22.07
N THR A 592 8.41 16.68 22.52
CA THR A 592 8.40 18.05 22.00
C THR A 592 9.05 18.17 20.64
N LEU A 593 10.05 17.33 20.36
CA LEU A 593 10.74 17.31 19.08
C LEU A 593 9.93 16.61 17.99
N LEU A 594 9.28 15.50 18.34
CA LEU A 594 8.58 14.63 17.38
C LEU A 594 7.13 15.04 17.18
N PHE A 595 6.44 15.48 18.24
CA PHE A 595 4.99 15.69 18.20
C PHE A 595 4.57 17.12 18.60
N ALA A 596 5.54 18.04 18.69
CA ALA A 596 5.33 19.42 19.16
C ALA A 596 4.68 19.55 20.55
N GLU A 597 4.61 18.47 21.33
CA GLU A 597 3.92 18.40 22.61
C GLU A 597 4.87 18.16 23.78
N ARG A 598 4.52 18.65 24.97
CA ARG A 598 5.37 18.42 26.17
C ARG A 598 5.14 17.05 26.79
N GLU A 599 3.94 16.52 26.62
CA GLU A 599 3.46 15.29 27.20
C GLU A 599 2.51 14.64 26.21
N VAL A 600 2.63 13.32 26.06
CA VAL A 600 1.80 12.52 25.17
C VAL A 600 1.30 11.29 25.94
N LEU A 601 0.18 10.73 25.51
CA LEU A 601 -0.38 9.49 26.04
C LEU A 601 0.08 8.32 25.16
N VAL A 602 0.61 7.27 25.77
CA VAL A 602 1.08 6.08 25.04
C VAL A 602 0.40 4.83 25.59
N PRO A 603 -0.33 4.06 24.77
CA PRO A 603 -0.90 2.78 25.19
C PRO A 603 0.15 1.84 25.78
N ALA A 604 -0.21 1.13 26.85
CA ALA A 604 0.72 0.21 27.51
C ALA A 604 1.23 -0.90 26.59
N LYS A 605 0.43 -1.36 25.61
CA LYS A 605 0.81 -2.38 24.61
C LYS A 605 1.98 -1.91 23.73
N HIS A 606 1.98 -0.63 23.37
CA HIS A 606 3.07 -0.03 22.57
C HIS A 606 4.35 0.23 23.37
N LEU A 607 4.30 0.10 24.70
CA LEU A 607 5.45 0.31 25.59
C LEU A 607 6.22 -0.99 25.92
N LEU A 608 5.79 -2.14 25.39
CA LEU A 608 6.40 -3.44 25.68
C LEU A 608 7.89 -3.47 25.28
N ASP A 609 8.75 -3.83 26.23
CA ASP A 609 10.21 -3.90 26.03
C ASP A 609 10.81 -5.25 26.46
N GLY A 610 9.96 -6.18 26.90
CA GLY A 610 10.35 -7.50 27.40
C GLY A 610 11.13 -7.48 28.73
N LYS A 611 11.30 -6.32 29.37
CA LYS A 611 12.11 -6.11 30.57
C LYS A 611 11.36 -5.35 31.66
N SER A 612 11.10 -4.06 31.43
CA SER A 612 10.48 -3.14 32.37
C SER A 612 8.98 -2.98 32.14
N VAL A 613 8.49 -3.27 30.93
CA VAL A 613 7.07 -3.31 30.58
C VAL A 613 6.80 -4.63 29.88
N VAL A 614 5.99 -5.48 30.50
CA VAL A 614 5.79 -6.88 30.07
C VAL A 614 4.33 -7.31 30.19
N VAL A 615 3.88 -8.16 29.26
CA VAL A 615 2.59 -8.84 29.39
C VAL A 615 2.63 -9.79 30.58
N LYS A 616 1.58 -9.77 31.41
CA LYS A 616 1.45 -10.59 32.61
C LYS A 616 0.13 -11.34 32.63
N PRO A 617 0.05 -12.49 31.92
CA PRO A 617 -1.16 -13.31 31.91
C PRO A 617 -1.57 -13.76 33.32
N THR A 618 -2.88 -13.77 33.58
CA THR A 618 -3.49 -14.22 34.83
C THR A 618 -4.74 -15.04 34.55
N ASP A 619 -5.17 -15.90 35.48
CA ASP A 619 -6.41 -16.65 35.29
C ASP A 619 -7.66 -15.76 35.28
N GLN A 620 -7.65 -14.71 36.09
CA GLN A 620 -8.72 -13.74 36.18
C GLN A 620 -8.17 -12.38 36.65
N VAL A 621 -8.66 -11.31 36.05
CA VAL A 621 -8.35 -9.94 36.43
C VAL A 621 -9.65 -9.14 36.57
N THR A 622 -9.72 -8.29 37.60
CA THR A 622 -10.78 -7.28 37.73
C THR A 622 -10.22 -5.95 37.31
N TYR A 623 -10.89 -5.37 36.32
CA TYR A 623 -10.59 -4.10 35.72
C TYR A 623 -11.56 -3.03 36.24
N PHE A 624 -11.04 -1.83 36.49
CA PHE A 624 -11.76 -0.68 37.04
C PHE A 624 -11.60 0.54 36.14
N HIS A 625 -12.70 1.27 35.97
CA HIS A 625 -12.77 2.54 35.26
C HIS A 625 -13.21 3.64 36.23
N MET A 626 -12.65 4.84 36.08
CA MET A 626 -13.09 6.02 36.80
C MET A 626 -13.17 7.21 35.85
N MET A 627 -14.29 7.93 35.91
CA MET A 627 -14.62 9.00 34.99
C MET A 627 -14.89 10.30 35.77
N PHE A 628 -14.51 11.43 35.19
CA PHE A 628 -14.68 12.78 35.77
C PHE A 628 -15.64 13.62 34.90
N ASP A 629 -15.70 14.94 35.11
CA ASP A 629 -16.48 15.84 34.23
C ASP A 629 -15.85 16.06 32.84
N ARG A 630 -14.58 15.67 32.68
CA ARG A 630 -13.79 15.70 31.45
C ARG A 630 -12.65 14.70 31.58
N HIS A 631 -11.93 14.41 30.51
CA HIS A 631 -10.76 13.55 30.58
C HIS A 631 -9.65 14.19 31.44
N GLU A 632 -9.17 13.47 32.45
CA GLU A 632 -8.16 13.97 33.40
C GLU A 632 -6.96 13.03 33.47
N VAL A 633 -5.75 13.61 33.59
CA VAL A 633 -4.56 12.83 33.97
C VAL A 633 -4.54 12.67 35.49
N VAL A 634 -4.56 11.42 35.95
CA VAL A 634 -4.52 11.03 37.36
C VAL A 634 -3.18 10.41 37.73
N PHE A 635 -2.98 10.12 39.02
CA PHE A 635 -1.76 9.45 39.50
C PHE A 635 -2.07 8.06 40.07
N ALA A 636 -1.62 7.02 39.38
CA ALA A 636 -1.80 5.61 39.75
C ALA A 636 -0.45 4.99 40.14
N ASN A 637 -0.32 4.51 41.38
CA ASN A 637 0.95 4.16 42.00
C ASN A 637 2.02 5.26 41.80
N LYS A 638 1.59 6.53 41.74
CA LYS A 638 2.36 7.75 41.39
C LYS A 638 2.77 7.95 39.94
N ALA A 639 2.54 7.00 39.04
CA ALA A 639 2.68 7.28 37.62
C ALA A 639 1.51 8.14 37.13
N ALA A 640 1.82 9.13 36.30
CA ALA A 640 0.81 9.91 35.60
C ALA A 640 0.20 9.06 34.47
N THR A 641 -1.12 8.96 34.44
CA THR A 641 -1.88 8.08 33.56
C THR A 641 -3.28 8.64 33.35
N GLU A 642 -3.98 8.12 32.37
CA GLU A 642 -5.27 8.65 31.95
C GLU A 642 -6.45 8.21 32.86
N SER A 643 -7.59 8.88 32.76
CA SER A 643 -8.87 8.45 33.34
C SER A 643 -9.80 7.93 32.23
N PHE A 644 -10.89 7.25 32.57
CA PHE A 644 -11.85 6.75 31.58
C PHE A 644 -12.35 7.86 30.64
N HIS A 645 -12.18 7.67 29.33
CA HIS A 645 -12.70 8.50 28.26
C HIS A 645 -13.72 7.72 27.41
N PRO A 646 -15.03 7.93 27.58
CA PRO A 646 -16.08 7.17 26.88
C PRO A 646 -15.95 7.17 25.35
N GLY A 647 -15.54 8.29 24.74
CA GLY A 647 -15.42 8.41 23.29
C GLY A 647 -14.20 7.75 22.63
N HIS A 648 -13.19 7.36 23.39
CA HIS A 648 -12.02 6.64 22.83
C HIS A 648 -11.93 5.19 23.36
N GLU A 649 -12.88 4.77 24.20
CA GLU A 649 -12.79 3.53 24.98
C GLU A 649 -13.98 2.58 24.74
N GLY A 650 -14.77 2.80 23.68
CA GLY A 650 -15.89 1.94 23.29
C GLY A 650 -16.85 1.59 24.43
N LEU A 651 -18.01 2.27 24.52
CA LEU A 651 -18.99 2.04 25.59
C LEU A 651 -19.47 0.56 25.73
N GLY A 652 -19.27 -0.29 24.72
CA GLY A 652 -19.52 -1.74 24.76
C GLY A 652 -18.64 -2.52 25.76
N ALA A 653 -17.51 -1.96 26.18
CA ALA A 653 -16.65 -2.53 27.23
C ALA A 653 -17.33 -2.58 28.61
N VAL A 654 -18.22 -1.61 28.86
CA VAL A 654 -18.97 -1.41 30.10
C VAL A 654 -20.21 -2.31 30.09
N ASP A 655 -20.50 -2.98 31.21
CA ASP A 655 -21.71 -3.80 31.29
C ASP A 655 -22.99 -2.97 31.13
N ALA A 656 -24.05 -3.57 30.61
CA ALA A 656 -25.29 -2.88 30.26
C ALA A 656 -25.89 -2.05 31.40
N ALA A 657 -25.83 -2.55 32.65
CA ALA A 657 -26.37 -1.84 33.80
C ALA A 657 -25.50 -0.63 34.19
N ALA A 658 -24.18 -0.79 34.18
CA ALA A 658 -23.23 0.29 34.46
C ALA A 658 -23.20 1.35 33.34
N ARG A 659 -23.48 0.95 32.10
CA ARG A 659 -23.61 1.84 30.94
C ARG A 659 -24.90 2.66 30.98
N GLU A 660 -26.04 2.07 31.37
CA GLU A 660 -27.27 2.85 31.61
C GLU A 660 -27.12 3.84 32.78
N GLU A 661 -26.36 3.46 33.81
CA GLU A 661 -25.99 4.39 34.87
C GLU A 661 -25.14 5.56 34.33
N LEU A 662 -24.16 5.26 33.46
CA LEU A 662 -23.31 6.27 32.81
C LEU A 662 -24.13 7.24 31.94
N PHE A 663 -25.08 6.74 31.14
CA PHE A 663 -25.99 7.58 30.35
C PHE A 663 -26.98 8.36 31.21
N THR A 664 -27.39 7.83 32.36
CA THR A 664 -28.24 8.58 33.30
C THR A 664 -27.48 9.77 33.89
N LEU A 665 -26.18 9.61 34.15
CA LEU A 665 -25.33 10.67 34.72
C LEU A 665 -24.86 11.66 33.65
N PHE A 666 -24.66 11.19 32.42
CA PHE A 666 -24.20 11.96 31.26
C PHE A 666 -25.05 11.63 30.03
N PRO A 667 -26.24 12.26 29.89
CA PRO A 667 -27.18 11.94 28.82
C PRO A 667 -26.61 12.13 27.42
N ASP A 668 -25.73 13.11 27.26
CA ASP A 668 -25.10 13.48 25.98
C ASP A 668 -24.08 12.46 25.48
N LEU A 669 -23.73 11.44 26.27
CA LEU A 669 -22.88 10.33 25.82
C LEU A 669 -23.67 9.22 25.12
N ARG A 670 -25.00 9.24 25.27
CA ARG A 670 -25.90 8.33 24.56
C ARG A 670 -25.97 8.73 23.09
N ALA A 671 -26.20 10.03 22.90
CA ALA A 671 -25.35 10.99 22.21
C ALA A 671 -24.46 10.64 21.02
N ASP A 672 -23.32 11.26 21.22
CA ASP A 672 -22.07 11.13 20.51
C ASP A 672 -21.04 11.08 21.65
N PRO A 673 -20.32 9.97 21.83
CA PRO A 673 -19.32 9.82 22.88
C PRO A 673 -18.24 10.92 22.90
N ARG A 674 -18.05 11.67 21.80
CA ARG A 674 -17.13 12.82 21.70
C ARG A 674 -17.63 14.06 22.44
N HIS A 675 -18.91 14.14 22.83
CA HIS A 675 -19.42 15.22 23.68
C HIS A 675 -18.74 15.29 25.07
N TYR A 676 -18.03 14.23 25.47
CA TYR A 676 -17.19 14.25 26.67
C TYR A 676 -16.00 15.23 26.57
N GLY A 677 -15.66 15.66 25.36
CA GLY A 677 -14.51 16.50 25.04
C GLY A 677 -13.31 15.68 24.56
N ASN A 678 -12.21 16.36 24.27
CA ASN A 678 -10.98 15.73 23.79
C ASN A 678 -10.21 15.04 24.93
N THR A 679 -9.28 14.17 24.56
CA THR A 679 -8.31 13.62 25.50
C THR A 679 -7.46 14.70 26.15
N ALA A 680 -6.99 14.45 27.38
CA ALA A 680 -6.18 15.41 28.11
C ALA A 680 -4.83 15.72 27.43
N ARG A 681 -4.31 14.82 26.59
CA ARG A 681 -3.11 14.95 25.76
C ARG A 681 -3.32 14.19 24.46
N ILE A 682 -2.51 14.49 23.44
CA ILE A 682 -2.45 13.68 22.22
C ILE A 682 -2.10 12.22 22.57
N VAL A 683 -2.66 11.28 21.83
CA VAL A 683 -2.43 9.84 21.99
C VAL A 683 -1.55 9.37 20.85
N LEU A 684 -0.48 8.63 21.16
CA LEU A 684 0.42 8.09 20.15
C LEU A 684 -0.06 6.74 19.62
N ARG A 685 0.01 6.58 18.29
CA ARG A 685 -0.13 5.32 17.55
C ARG A 685 1.07 4.38 17.79
N ALA A 686 0.97 3.13 17.34
CA ALA A 686 2.01 2.13 17.55
C ALA A 686 3.37 2.56 16.96
N PHE A 687 3.39 2.98 15.70
CA PHE A 687 4.61 3.43 15.02
C PHE A 687 5.19 4.71 15.61
N GLU A 688 4.35 5.67 16.01
CA GLU A 688 4.76 6.90 16.70
C GLU A 688 5.40 6.58 18.06
N ALA A 689 4.83 5.61 18.79
CA ALA A 689 5.40 5.11 20.02
C ALA A 689 6.73 4.37 19.80
N ARG A 690 6.90 3.67 18.66
CA ARG A 690 8.19 3.04 18.27
C ARG A 690 9.29 4.07 18.02
N ALA A 691 8.94 5.27 17.56
CA ALA A 691 9.89 6.38 17.36
C ALA A 691 10.41 6.98 18.68
N LEU A 692 9.69 6.80 19.79
CA LEU A 692 10.21 7.18 21.10
C LEU A 692 11.37 6.26 21.48
N PRO A 693 12.49 6.80 22.01
CA PRO A 693 13.62 5.96 22.39
C PRO A 693 13.17 4.92 23.41
N ARG A 694 13.51 3.65 23.14
CA ARG A 694 13.39 2.56 24.12
C ARG A 694 14.32 2.87 25.29
N VAL A 695 13.80 3.62 26.26
CA VAL A 695 14.59 4.10 27.40
C VAL A 695 15.12 2.87 28.15
N ALA A 696 16.44 2.78 28.26
CA ALA A 696 17.18 1.66 28.83
C ALA A 696 16.93 1.43 30.33
#